data_AF-A0A7S3MRI2-F1
#
_entry.id   AF-A0A7S3MRI2-F1
#
_cell.length_a   1.000
_cell.length_b   1.000
_cell.length_c   1.000
_cell.angle_alpha   90.00
_cell.angle_beta   90.00
_cell.angle_gamma   90.00
#
_symmetry.space_group_name_H-M   'P 1'
#
loop_
_entity.id
_entity.type
_entity.pdbx_description
1 polymer ?
#
loop_
_entity_poly.entity_id
_entity_poly.type
_entity_poly.pdbx_seq_one_letter_code
_entity_poly.pdbx_strand_id
1 'polypeptide(L)'
;YIKEDVLDGDNKYFCEQYNQKVTAKKRCLINSLSNTVVVHLKRFEFDFTRMQRIKVNDYCEFPMNLNFKPWTKDGVMGTNEKPDDYYEFELVGVLVHSGVADAGHYYSFIKDRSSKVWYRFDDRNVEVFNPENLKEECFGGEGNLSWGYGVHIFEKTKNAYMLVYERVNPFPTEDLDEEGPAEGCKLVTKTQEIFQNVWNENMMFLRDLLFFDSSYFKLIKSFVEQYEFEPVLEVTPQMSDSENFIQEKKLTEFMLEDETRMSLPPQSIMQIPELQQMYSAVAELISEVKTQEERDEPLKLIKLATLFGYEMLIRARNTNRFIEWIPTLSELYKKHAPACLWFLKYLTSNSAIVEEILLNVRDSEVRRAFGELLESILVLGSEYEVDLLFEECKIFDTQNLPRSLYLNSQQVFVYKSKAASGRFVELLFSSLLKEAKKNWRKFDEFFSVINKFVNYGAMQAKFVIEKDGITSLLKFFMNGEYPFGTEKHIMGDQVTEPDMAAVLEILCTLVCTSLTEEIISSGKYTETCLFKESPLKTQLPGVAKSYFQDYRVFRNLLKYIRHQAVTRITLHLSYNNLGISVSFIEEICNLVFLNKMNWNEVNPYLKLLSYILNLDDDVKEARVFKFFELQLETRGLISASSNFFDMLYRYKDVYLMFTIVVTIWWSDMLSVPHVFGVAMQEKAKYRWILLHIQSINSRLIPHPSFVDCFGRVRFVSEELSSVRNKLADWVESDSESSVEMELLPDQPLDNNQEEQKGDDSTASEGEDNVATQ
;
A
#
# COMPACT_ATOMS: atom_id res chain seq x y z
N TYR A 1 47.97 -5.65 37.12
CA TYR A 1 48.55 -6.35 35.95
C TYR A 1 49.87 -7.05 36.29
N ILE A 2 50.93 -6.35 36.70
CA ILE A 2 52.29 -6.93 36.91
C ILE A 2 52.52 -7.67 38.26
N LYS A 3 51.47 -7.87 39.06
CA LYS A 3 51.59 -8.57 40.34
C LYS A 3 51.95 -10.04 40.08
N GLU A 4 52.78 -10.64 40.93
CA GLU A 4 53.05 -12.08 40.85
C GLU A 4 51.83 -12.88 41.29
N ASP A 5 51.43 -13.83 40.46
CA ASP A 5 50.46 -14.86 40.81
C ASP A 5 51.20 -16.12 41.23
N VAL A 6 50.81 -16.70 42.36
CA VAL A 6 51.34 -17.99 42.83
C VAL A 6 50.46 -19.09 42.26
N LEU A 7 51.07 -19.95 41.44
CA LEU A 7 50.46 -21.14 40.86
C LEU A 7 50.64 -22.30 41.83
N ASP A 8 49.71 -22.47 42.77
CA ASP A 8 49.70 -23.53 43.78
C ASP A 8 48.38 -24.33 43.78
N GLY A 9 48.25 -25.25 44.75
CA GLY A 9 47.07 -26.13 44.85
C GLY A 9 46.79 -26.90 43.57
N ASP A 10 45.56 -26.76 43.06
CA ASP A 10 45.08 -27.38 41.82
C ASP A 10 45.62 -26.68 40.55
N ASN A 11 46.06 -25.41 40.67
CA ASN A 11 46.57 -24.56 39.59
C ASN A 11 48.10 -24.63 39.40
N LYS A 12 48.76 -25.65 39.97
CA LYS A 12 50.22 -25.84 39.84
C LYS A 12 50.69 -25.92 38.39
N TYR A 13 51.84 -25.33 38.12
CA TYR A 13 52.48 -25.34 36.81
C TYR A 13 53.06 -26.72 36.50
N PHE A 14 52.78 -27.24 35.30
CA PHE A 14 53.38 -28.49 34.84
C PHE A 14 54.79 -28.21 34.28
N CYS A 15 55.82 -28.71 34.97
CA CYS A 15 57.19 -28.56 34.51
C CYS A 15 57.61 -29.79 33.71
N GLU A 16 57.80 -29.61 32.40
CA GLU A 16 58.16 -30.69 31.46
C GLU A 16 59.48 -31.37 31.82
N GLN A 17 60.47 -30.60 32.28
CA GLN A 17 61.79 -31.14 32.66
C GLN A 17 61.71 -32.16 33.80
N TYR A 18 60.79 -31.97 34.75
CA TYR A 18 60.61 -32.86 35.90
C TYR A 18 59.38 -33.76 35.76
N ASN A 19 58.64 -33.65 34.65
CA ASN A 19 57.40 -34.37 34.37
C ASN A 19 56.38 -34.36 35.54
N GLN A 20 56.25 -33.23 36.24
CA GLN A 20 55.38 -33.10 37.43
C GLN A 20 54.83 -31.67 37.60
N LYS A 21 53.73 -31.56 38.36
CA LYS A 21 53.14 -30.28 38.76
C LYS A 21 53.90 -29.67 39.94
N VAL A 22 54.48 -28.49 39.74
CA VAL A 22 55.26 -27.73 40.73
C VAL A 22 54.56 -26.41 41.06
N THR A 23 54.80 -25.93 42.29
CA THR A 23 54.41 -24.57 42.64
C THR A 23 55.32 -23.58 41.92
N ALA A 24 54.73 -22.61 41.22
CA ALA A 24 55.49 -21.62 40.46
C ALA A 24 54.95 -20.21 40.71
N LYS A 25 55.76 -19.20 40.40
CA LYS A 25 55.33 -17.81 40.35
C LYS A 25 55.22 -17.37 38.90
N LYS A 26 54.08 -16.82 38.52
CA LYS A 26 53.85 -16.26 37.18
C LYS A 26 53.76 -14.74 37.28
N ARG A 27 54.47 -14.03 36.42
CA ARG A 27 54.36 -12.59 36.25
C ARG A 27 54.28 -12.26 34.76
N CYS A 28 53.41 -11.32 34.40
CA CYS A 28 53.29 -10.80 33.05
C CYS A 28 53.87 -9.38 33.00
N LEU A 29 54.78 -9.13 32.07
CA LEU A 29 55.46 -7.84 31.84
C LEU A 29 55.34 -7.45 30.37
N ILE A 30 55.32 -6.16 30.08
CA ILE A 30 55.31 -5.65 28.70
C ILE A 30 56.75 -5.66 28.16
N ASN A 31 56.99 -6.37 27.05
CA ASN A 31 58.32 -6.43 26.43
C ASN A 31 58.57 -5.23 25.51
N SER A 32 57.58 -4.84 24.71
CA SER A 32 57.63 -3.70 23.80
C SER A 32 56.27 -2.99 23.75
N LEU A 33 56.30 -1.69 23.46
CA LEU A 33 55.11 -0.84 23.30
C LEU A 33 55.02 -0.35 21.86
N SER A 34 53.81 -0.34 21.29
CA SER A 34 53.47 0.34 20.03
C SER A 34 53.47 1.87 20.20
N ASN A 35 53.36 2.62 19.11
CA ASN A 35 53.19 4.09 19.17
C ASN A 35 51.78 4.52 19.63
N THR A 36 50.80 3.63 19.54
CA THR A 36 49.45 3.82 20.07
C THR A 36 49.12 2.68 21.01
N VAL A 37 48.74 2.99 22.24
CA VAL A 37 48.34 2.02 23.27
C VAL A 37 46.86 2.23 23.60
N VAL A 38 46.08 1.16 23.47
CA VAL A 38 44.67 1.15 23.86
C VAL A 38 44.54 0.42 25.20
N VAL A 39 44.07 1.14 26.22
CA VAL A 39 43.81 0.58 27.54
C VAL A 39 42.31 0.29 27.66
N HIS A 40 41.97 -0.99 27.74
CA HIS A 40 40.61 -1.45 27.97
C HIS A 40 40.31 -1.52 29.47
N LEU A 41 39.31 -0.77 29.92
CA LEU A 41 38.86 -0.80 31.31
C LEU A 41 37.83 -1.92 31.47
N LYS A 42 38.16 -2.93 32.28
CA LYS A 42 37.31 -4.09 32.55
C LYS A 42 36.09 -3.72 33.42
N ARG A 43 35.15 -2.98 32.85
CA ARG A 43 33.94 -2.48 33.53
C ARG A 43 32.72 -3.38 33.37
N PHE A 44 32.88 -4.60 32.86
CA PHE A 44 31.79 -5.56 32.76
C PHE A 44 32.20 -6.84 33.46
N GLU A 45 31.39 -7.26 34.43
CA GLU A 45 31.59 -8.44 35.23
C GLU A 45 30.34 -9.30 35.23
N PHE A 46 30.48 -10.57 35.59
CA PHE A 46 29.33 -11.46 35.79
C PHE A 46 29.08 -11.61 37.28
N ASP A 47 27.94 -11.11 37.75
CA ASP A 47 27.51 -11.30 39.13
C ASP A 47 26.92 -12.71 39.27
N PHE A 48 27.71 -13.62 39.82
CA PHE A 48 27.30 -15.01 40.06
C PHE A 48 26.14 -15.13 41.06
N THR A 49 25.89 -14.12 41.91
CA THR A 49 24.77 -14.12 42.86
C THR A 49 23.46 -13.85 42.14
N ARG A 50 23.47 -12.87 41.22
CA ARG A 50 22.30 -12.46 40.45
C ARG A 50 22.16 -13.18 39.10
N MET A 51 23.17 -13.98 38.72
CA MET A 51 23.26 -14.67 37.43
C MET A 51 23.08 -13.74 36.22
N GLN A 52 23.62 -12.52 36.31
CA GLN A 52 23.51 -11.50 35.26
C GLN A 52 24.83 -10.75 35.07
N ARG A 53 25.01 -10.15 33.89
CA ARG A 53 26.13 -9.24 33.65
C ARG A 53 25.84 -7.91 34.34
N ILE A 54 26.83 -7.37 35.02
CA ILE A 54 26.75 -6.07 35.65
C ILE A 54 27.83 -5.15 35.08
N LYS A 55 27.53 -3.86 35.04
CA LYS A 55 28.50 -2.82 34.71
C LYS A 55 29.08 -2.27 36.01
N VAL A 56 30.40 -2.21 36.09
CA VAL A 56 31.14 -1.62 37.22
C VAL A 56 31.30 -0.13 36.97
N ASN A 57 30.58 0.68 37.75
CA ASN A 57 30.62 2.14 37.62
C ASN A 57 31.54 2.81 38.64
N ASP A 58 32.33 2.04 39.39
CA ASP A 58 33.31 2.55 40.35
C ASP A 58 34.20 3.65 39.76
N TYR A 59 34.62 4.57 40.63
CA TYR A 59 35.54 5.64 40.28
C TYR A 59 36.89 5.06 39.84
N CYS A 60 37.28 5.36 38.60
CA CYS A 60 38.58 5.01 38.04
C CYS A 60 39.15 6.23 37.31
N GLU A 61 40.18 6.81 37.91
CA GLU A 61 40.91 7.94 37.37
C GLU A 61 42.01 7.48 36.42
N PHE A 62 42.22 8.26 35.36
CA PHE A 62 43.29 8.06 34.40
C PHE A 62 43.93 9.41 34.03
N PRO A 63 45.27 9.47 33.89
CA PRO A 63 45.97 10.73 33.69
C PRO A 63 46.01 11.14 32.21
N MET A 64 46.21 12.43 31.95
CA MET A 64 46.45 12.94 30.58
C MET A 64 47.80 12.51 30.02
N ASN A 65 48.81 12.31 30.88
CA ASN A 65 50.12 11.80 30.50
C ASN A 65 50.42 10.56 31.32
N LEU A 66 50.91 9.50 30.68
CA LEU A 66 51.16 8.20 31.30
C LEU A 66 52.54 7.68 30.90
N ASN A 67 53.41 7.52 31.90
CA ASN A 67 54.68 6.84 31.72
C ASN A 67 54.51 5.33 31.92
N PHE A 68 54.67 4.53 30.87
CA PHE A 68 54.45 3.08 30.91
C PHE A 68 55.62 2.26 31.49
N LYS A 69 56.78 2.87 31.77
CA LYS A 69 58.01 2.18 32.24
C LYS A 69 57.76 1.24 33.43
N PRO A 70 56.96 1.57 34.45
CA PRO A 70 56.75 0.68 35.60
C PRO A 70 56.13 -0.69 35.26
N TRP A 71 55.48 -0.82 34.09
CA TRP A 71 54.82 -2.06 33.67
C TRP A 71 55.60 -2.86 32.62
N THR A 72 56.77 -2.36 32.19
CA THR A 72 57.62 -3.03 31.20
C THR A 72 58.67 -3.93 31.87
N LYS A 73 59.22 -4.86 31.08
CA LYS A 73 60.36 -5.68 31.48
C LYS A 73 61.54 -4.80 31.92
N ASP A 74 61.83 -3.76 31.14
CA ASP A 74 62.95 -2.86 31.39
C ASP A 74 62.81 -2.10 32.71
N GLY A 75 61.60 -1.61 33.02
CA GLY A 75 61.34 -0.92 34.27
C GLY A 75 61.38 -1.83 35.49
N VAL A 76 60.90 -3.07 35.38
CA VAL A 76 60.90 -4.03 36.49
C VAL A 76 62.27 -4.65 36.73
N MET A 77 63.06 -4.89 35.67
CA MET A 77 64.41 -5.46 35.77
C MET A 77 65.50 -4.39 35.93
N GLY A 78 65.18 -3.12 35.72
CA GLY A 78 66.12 -2.00 35.84
C GLY A 78 67.20 -1.98 34.74
N THR A 79 66.94 -2.60 33.59
CA THR A 79 67.94 -2.75 32.52
C THR A 79 68.15 -1.48 31.69
N ASN A 80 67.18 -0.54 31.69
CA ASN A 80 67.21 0.72 30.95
C ASN A 80 67.61 0.55 29.46
N GLU A 81 67.06 -0.47 28.79
CA GLU A 81 67.38 -0.80 27.39
C GLU A 81 66.89 0.25 26.38
N LYS A 82 65.81 1.00 26.70
CA LYS A 82 65.27 2.09 25.88
C LYS A 82 65.44 3.46 26.58
N PRO A 83 65.51 4.57 25.82
CA PRO A 83 65.55 5.92 26.40
C PRO A 83 64.25 6.23 27.17
N ASP A 84 64.31 7.14 28.15
CA ASP A 84 63.16 7.40 29.04
C ASP A 84 61.92 7.92 28.30
N ASP A 85 62.11 8.68 27.22
CA ASP A 85 61.03 9.20 26.38
C ASP A 85 60.29 8.10 25.60
N TYR A 86 60.87 6.90 25.46
CA TYR A 86 60.19 5.71 24.93
C TYR A 86 58.96 5.33 25.77
N TYR A 87 58.89 5.71 27.04
CA TYR A 87 57.77 5.30 27.88
C TYR A 87 56.71 6.38 28.07
N GLU A 88 56.90 7.57 27.49
CA GLU A 88 56.00 8.72 27.66
C GLU A 88 54.87 8.74 26.62
N PHE A 89 53.62 8.74 27.11
CA PHE A 89 52.42 8.74 26.28
C PHE A 89 51.45 9.82 26.74
N GLU A 90 50.75 10.44 25.78
CA GLU A 90 49.64 11.36 26.03
C GLU A 90 48.29 10.72 25.69
N LEU A 91 47.25 11.04 26.45
CA LEU A 91 45.88 10.64 26.17
C LEU A 91 45.37 11.43 24.95
N VAL A 92 44.89 10.73 23.93
CA VAL A 92 44.36 11.32 22.69
C VAL A 92 42.90 10.95 22.42
N GLY A 93 42.38 9.94 23.11
CA GLY A 93 41.00 9.50 22.94
C GLY A 93 40.43 8.79 24.16
N VAL A 94 39.14 8.97 24.41
CA VAL A 94 38.37 8.28 25.44
C VAL A 94 37.07 7.79 24.82
N LEU A 95 36.83 6.49 24.86
CA LEU A 95 35.54 5.90 24.51
C LEU A 95 34.72 5.76 25.78
N VAL A 96 33.54 6.38 25.81
CA VAL A 96 32.62 6.37 26.95
C VAL A 96 31.45 5.46 26.67
N HIS A 97 31.04 4.69 27.68
CA HIS A 97 29.81 3.92 27.66
C HIS A 97 28.84 4.50 28.70
N SER A 98 27.62 4.84 28.27
CA SER A 98 26.53 5.29 29.12
C SER A 98 25.41 4.27 29.12
N GLY A 99 25.06 3.71 30.28
CA GLY A 99 24.01 2.70 30.40
C GLY A 99 24.40 1.52 31.27
N VAL A 100 23.72 0.39 31.07
CA VAL A 100 23.87 -0.87 31.82
C VAL A 100 24.59 -1.92 30.98
N ALA A 101 24.87 -3.10 31.54
CA ALA A 101 25.65 -4.14 30.87
C ALA A 101 25.05 -4.61 29.53
N ASP A 102 23.72 -4.69 29.44
CA ASP A 102 23.01 -5.25 28.28
C ASP A 102 22.43 -4.19 27.33
N ALA A 103 22.45 -2.91 27.71
CA ALA A 103 21.94 -1.81 26.90
C ALA A 103 22.59 -0.48 27.28
N GLY A 104 22.99 0.31 26.29
CA GLY A 104 23.60 1.61 26.50
C GLY A 104 23.94 2.33 25.20
N HIS A 105 24.65 3.45 25.33
CA HIS A 105 25.09 4.31 24.25
C HIS A 105 26.59 4.55 24.33
N TYR A 106 27.25 4.60 23.17
CA TYR A 106 28.68 4.86 23.07
C TYR A 106 28.92 6.20 22.38
N TYR A 107 29.80 7.00 22.97
CA TYR A 107 30.29 8.24 22.37
C TYR A 107 31.77 8.39 22.75
N SER A 108 32.47 9.31 22.08
CA SER A 108 33.91 9.46 22.31
C SER A 108 34.35 10.91 22.49
N PHE A 109 35.43 11.09 23.25
CA PHE A 109 36.17 12.33 23.31
C PHE A 109 37.49 12.11 22.58
N ILE A 110 37.79 12.94 21.59
CA ILE A 110 38.99 12.78 20.76
C ILE A 110 39.71 14.12 20.67
N LYS A 111 41.02 14.10 20.87
CA LYS A 111 41.91 15.24 20.68
C LYS A 111 42.27 15.34 19.20
N ASP A 112 41.91 16.45 18.56
CA ASP A 112 42.37 16.71 17.20
C ASP A 112 43.89 16.89 17.18
N ARG A 113 44.57 16.18 16.26
CA ARG A 113 46.03 16.18 16.18
C ARG A 113 46.58 17.53 15.76
N SER A 114 45.83 18.27 14.94
CA SER A 114 46.25 19.54 14.33
C SER A 114 46.00 20.71 15.29
N SER A 115 44.77 20.92 15.71
CA SER A 115 44.39 22.04 16.59
C SER A 115 44.70 21.79 18.06
N LYS A 116 44.91 20.53 18.47
CA LYS A 116 45.04 20.08 19.87
C LYS A 116 43.79 20.33 20.72
N VAL A 117 42.67 20.69 20.09
CA VAL A 117 41.36 20.87 20.74
C VAL A 117 40.70 19.51 20.92
N TRP A 118 40.00 19.34 22.05
CA TRP A 118 39.20 18.15 22.31
C TRP A 118 37.79 18.33 21.76
N TYR A 119 37.25 17.27 21.18
CA TYR A 119 35.88 17.23 20.69
C TYR A 119 35.16 16.02 21.27
N ARG A 120 33.87 16.21 21.56
CA ARG A 120 32.92 15.15 21.82
C ARG A 120 32.30 14.73 20.49
N PHE A 121 32.46 13.47 20.13
CA PHE A 121 31.82 12.83 18.99
C PHE A 121 30.68 11.95 19.50
N ASP A 122 29.46 12.42 19.29
CA ASP A 122 28.22 11.75 19.69
C ASP A 122 27.29 11.63 18.46
N ASP A 123 27.44 10.53 17.74
CA ASP A 123 26.78 10.26 16.46
C ASP A 123 26.96 11.39 15.43
N ARG A 124 25.87 12.12 15.14
CA ARG A 124 25.84 13.23 14.17
C ARG A 124 26.33 14.55 14.76
N ASN A 125 26.50 14.61 16.08
CA ASN A 125 26.85 15.84 16.79
C ASN A 125 28.33 15.81 17.17
N VAL A 126 29.05 16.84 16.75
CA VAL A 126 30.46 17.05 17.09
C VAL A 126 30.58 18.41 17.77
N GLU A 127 30.98 18.41 19.04
CA GLU A 127 31.04 19.60 19.89
C GLU A 127 32.42 19.75 20.50
N VAL A 128 32.84 20.99 20.76
CA VAL A 128 34.09 21.26 21.51
C VAL A 128 33.94 20.75 22.95
N PHE A 129 34.95 20.07 23.46
CA PHE A 129 34.99 19.51 24.80
C PHE A 129 36.13 20.13 25.61
N ASN A 130 35.86 20.51 26.87
CA ASN A 130 36.92 20.92 27.80
C ASN A 130 37.46 19.67 28.53
N PRO A 131 38.75 19.31 28.38
CA PRO A 131 39.34 18.14 29.05
C PRO A 131 39.30 18.22 30.59
N GLU A 132 39.12 19.39 31.19
CA GLU A 132 38.92 19.52 32.64
C GLU A 132 37.66 18.76 33.13
N ASN A 133 36.69 18.54 32.24
CA ASN A 133 35.45 17.82 32.55
C ASN A 133 35.60 16.29 32.48
N LEU A 134 36.79 15.75 32.16
CA LEU A 134 37.02 14.29 32.09
C LEU A 134 36.65 13.57 33.39
N LYS A 135 36.91 14.21 34.54
CA LYS A 135 36.54 13.64 35.85
C LYS A 135 35.03 13.43 35.96
N GLU A 136 34.25 14.40 35.51
CA GLU A 136 32.81 14.37 35.63
C GLU A 136 32.16 13.41 34.63
N GLU A 137 32.68 13.39 33.41
CA GLU A 137 32.14 12.63 32.27
C GLU A 137 32.63 11.18 32.19
N CYS A 138 33.86 10.89 32.64
CA CYS A 138 34.54 9.65 32.28
C CYS A 138 34.99 8.78 33.46
N PHE A 139 35.18 9.32 34.68
CA PHE A 139 35.80 8.53 35.76
C PHE A 139 34.81 7.57 36.46
N GLY A 140 33.51 7.83 36.37
CA GLY A 140 32.49 7.10 37.13
C GLY A 140 32.45 7.54 38.61
N GLY A 141 32.00 6.64 39.47
CA GLY A 141 31.79 6.87 40.91
C GLY A 141 30.41 7.42 41.23
N GLU A 142 30.27 7.97 42.44
CA GLU A 142 29.02 8.56 42.91
C GLU A 142 28.89 10.02 42.44
N GLY A 143 27.65 10.41 42.11
CA GLY A 143 27.22 11.77 41.83
C GLY A 143 26.23 12.23 42.88
N ASN A 144 26.21 13.54 43.13
CA ASN A 144 25.24 14.17 44.02
C ASN A 144 24.26 14.99 43.19
N LEU A 145 22.96 14.75 43.34
CA LEU A 145 21.92 15.60 42.77
C LEU A 145 21.14 16.28 43.91
N SER A 146 21.09 17.60 43.90
CA SER A 146 20.26 18.39 44.80
C SER A 146 18.92 18.68 44.13
N TRP A 147 17.87 17.98 44.55
CA TRP A 147 16.48 18.24 44.18
C TRP A 147 15.65 18.37 45.46
N GLY A 148 15.02 19.53 45.68
CA GLY A 148 14.29 19.84 46.92
C GLY A 148 15.19 20.06 48.15
N TYR A 149 14.69 19.73 49.34
CA TYR A 149 15.38 19.84 50.64
C TYR A 149 16.25 18.60 50.98
N GLY A 150 16.93 18.01 50.01
CA GLY A 150 17.78 16.82 50.23
C GLY A 150 18.86 16.62 49.18
N VAL A 151 19.97 15.98 49.58
CA VAL A 151 21.05 15.55 48.68
C VAL A 151 20.86 14.05 48.42
N HIS A 152 20.63 13.68 47.16
CA HIS A 152 20.53 12.28 46.74
C HIS A 152 21.84 11.85 46.07
N ILE A 153 22.43 10.76 46.58
CA ILE A 153 23.63 10.13 46.02
C ILE A 153 23.18 9.09 45.00
N PHE A 154 23.72 9.17 43.78
CA PHE A 154 23.44 8.22 42.70
C PHE A 154 24.74 7.74 42.05
N GLU A 155 24.72 6.55 41.47
CA GLU A 155 25.88 6.01 40.76
C GLU A 155 25.95 6.59 39.33
N LYS A 156 27.12 7.07 38.89
CA LYS A 156 27.29 7.60 37.54
C LYS A 156 27.34 6.46 36.52
N THR A 157 26.30 6.36 35.71
CA THR A 157 26.16 5.32 34.68
C THR A 157 26.96 5.59 33.41
N LYS A 158 27.56 6.78 33.26
CA LYS A 158 28.52 7.12 32.18
C LYS A 158 29.96 7.08 32.71
N ASN A 159 30.82 6.34 32.02
CA ASN A 159 32.23 6.20 32.37
C ASN A 159 33.04 5.66 31.19
N ALA A 160 34.36 5.91 31.22
CA ALA A 160 35.30 5.45 30.22
C ALA A 160 35.34 3.93 30.16
N TYR A 161 35.30 3.41 28.95
CA TYR A 161 35.42 2.00 28.62
C TYR A 161 36.77 1.68 27.97
N MET A 162 37.24 2.55 27.08
CA MET A 162 38.57 2.45 26.48
C MET A 162 39.28 3.80 26.50
N LEU A 163 40.59 3.77 26.73
CA LEU A 163 41.47 4.92 26.66
C LEU A 163 42.48 4.70 25.54
N VAL A 164 42.72 5.73 24.74
CA VAL A 164 43.69 5.70 23.65
C VAL A 164 44.81 6.67 23.99
N TYR A 165 46.00 6.12 24.15
CA TYR A 165 47.23 6.85 24.40
C TYR A 165 48.13 6.79 23.18
N GLU A 166 48.75 7.91 22.82
CA GLU A 166 49.79 7.97 21.79
C GLU A 166 51.12 8.38 22.39
N ARG A 167 52.19 7.77 21.89
CA ARG A 167 53.55 8.05 22.31
C ARG A 167 53.89 9.49 21.94
N VAL A 168 54.42 10.25 22.90
CA VAL A 168 54.76 11.67 22.71
C VAL A 168 55.78 11.83 21.57
N ASN A 169 56.82 10.99 21.57
CA ASN A 169 57.82 10.94 20.50
C ASN A 169 57.75 9.58 19.79
N PRO A 170 57.19 9.49 18.57
CA PRO A 170 57.07 8.22 17.84
C PRO A 170 58.40 7.46 17.75
N PHE A 171 58.39 6.19 18.13
CA PHE A 171 59.57 5.33 18.05
C PHE A 171 59.49 4.47 16.77
N PRO A 172 60.59 4.29 16.03
CA PRO A 172 60.62 3.39 14.88
C PRO A 172 60.33 1.96 15.35
N THR A 173 59.26 1.35 14.84
CA THR A 173 58.95 -0.06 15.09
C THR A 173 59.60 -0.91 14.01
N GLU A 174 60.41 -1.90 14.41
CA GLU A 174 61.09 -2.84 13.49
C GLU A 174 60.12 -3.77 12.72
N ASP A 175 58.83 -3.75 13.05
CA ASP A 175 57.80 -4.67 12.52
C ASP A 175 56.85 -4.06 11.47
N LEU A 176 57.20 -2.93 10.86
CA LEU A 176 56.58 -2.51 9.60
C LEU A 176 57.64 -2.65 8.53
N ASP A 177 57.53 -3.73 7.76
CA ASP A 177 58.20 -3.86 6.47
C ASP A 177 58.13 -2.49 5.79
N GLU A 178 59.29 -1.94 5.47
CA GLU A 178 59.44 -0.81 4.58
C GLU A 178 58.99 -1.23 3.17
N GLU A 179 57.68 -1.45 2.98
CA GLU A 179 57.04 -0.93 1.79
C GLU A 179 57.04 0.59 1.96
N GLY A 180 58.19 1.21 1.69
CA GLY A 180 58.22 2.61 1.27
C GLY A 180 57.16 2.79 0.19
N PRO A 181 56.52 3.97 0.08
CA PRO A 181 55.45 4.17 -0.89
C PRO A 181 55.96 3.76 -2.27
N ALA A 182 55.48 2.60 -2.74
CA ALA A 182 55.81 2.10 -4.04
C ALA A 182 55.53 3.22 -5.04
N GLU A 183 56.58 3.59 -5.76
CA GLU A 183 56.62 4.50 -6.89
C GLU A 183 55.25 4.91 -7.45
N GLY A 184 54.83 6.14 -7.18
CA GLY A 184 54.12 7.01 -8.13
C GLY A 184 52.76 6.61 -8.72
N CYS A 185 52.18 5.43 -8.46
CA CYS A 185 51.01 4.97 -9.24
C CYS A 185 50.06 4.08 -8.42
N LYS A 186 49.16 4.69 -7.63
CA LYS A 186 47.83 4.15 -7.20
C LYS A 186 47.09 5.04 -6.17
N LEU A 187 47.79 5.94 -5.47
CA LEU A 187 47.15 6.79 -4.45
C LEU A 187 46.35 7.96 -5.07
N VAL A 188 46.89 8.59 -6.13
CA VAL A 188 46.29 9.78 -6.77
C VAL A 188 44.93 9.49 -7.41
N THR A 189 44.74 8.30 -7.99
CA THR A 189 43.47 7.89 -8.61
C THR A 189 42.35 7.69 -7.58
N LYS A 190 42.65 7.09 -6.42
CA LYS A 190 41.66 6.98 -5.33
C LYS A 190 41.30 8.36 -4.75
N THR A 191 42.24 9.30 -4.64
CA THR A 191 41.95 10.64 -4.13
C THR A 191 41.04 11.43 -5.04
N GLN A 192 41.20 11.34 -6.37
CA GLN A 192 40.29 11.97 -7.32
C GLN A 192 38.90 11.34 -7.33
N GLU A 193 38.80 10.02 -7.24
CA GLU A 193 37.52 9.31 -7.14
C GLU A 193 36.77 9.67 -5.86
N ILE A 194 37.46 9.69 -4.71
CA ILE A 194 36.89 10.14 -3.44
C ILE A 194 36.46 11.60 -3.52
N PHE A 195 37.30 12.48 -4.09
CA PHE A 195 36.94 13.89 -4.28
C PHE A 195 35.67 14.03 -5.13
N GLN A 196 35.58 13.29 -6.24
CA GLN A 196 34.41 13.33 -7.12
C GLN A 196 33.16 12.80 -6.42
N ASN A 197 33.27 11.74 -5.62
CA ASN A 197 32.16 11.22 -4.83
C ASN A 197 31.69 12.23 -3.78
N VAL A 198 32.62 12.83 -3.02
CA VAL A 198 32.30 13.89 -2.04
C VAL A 198 31.69 15.11 -2.74
N TRP A 199 32.20 15.49 -3.90
CA TRP A 199 31.65 16.58 -4.70
C TRP A 199 30.21 16.28 -5.13
N ASN A 200 29.96 15.08 -5.64
CA ASN A 200 28.62 14.64 -6.04
C ASN A 200 27.66 14.61 -4.84
N GLU A 201 28.08 14.07 -3.70
CA GLU A 201 27.29 14.07 -2.46
C GLU A 201 26.98 15.49 -1.97
N ASN A 202 27.97 16.39 -1.98
CA ASN A 202 27.76 17.80 -1.63
C ASN A 202 26.79 18.50 -2.59
N MET A 203 26.90 18.24 -3.89
CA MET A 203 25.97 18.79 -4.89
C MET A 203 24.55 18.25 -4.68
N MET A 204 24.40 16.96 -4.35
CA MET A 204 23.10 16.39 -3.99
C MET A 204 22.53 17.03 -2.73
N PHE A 205 23.35 17.20 -1.68
CA PHE A 205 22.94 17.86 -0.44
C PHE A 205 22.50 19.32 -0.67
N LEU A 206 23.26 20.08 -1.45
CA LEU A 206 22.92 21.47 -1.80
C LEU A 206 21.63 21.54 -2.62
N ARG A 207 21.46 20.63 -3.57
CA ARG A 207 20.24 20.54 -4.37
C ARG A 207 19.03 20.26 -3.48
N ASP A 208 19.16 19.30 -2.56
CA ASP A 208 18.10 19.00 -1.59
C ASP A 208 17.79 20.26 -0.77
N LEU A 209 18.80 20.92 -0.19
CA LEU A 209 18.63 22.17 0.56
C LEU A 209 17.87 23.26 -0.22
N LEU A 210 18.23 23.47 -1.50
CA LEU A 210 17.59 24.46 -2.37
C LEU A 210 16.14 24.10 -2.72
N PHE A 211 15.82 22.81 -2.90
CA PHE A 211 14.44 22.39 -3.15
C PHE A 211 13.50 22.72 -1.98
N PHE A 212 14.01 22.74 -0.74
CA PHE A 212 13.23 23.15 0.42
C PHE A 212 13.09 24.67 0.55
N ASP A 213 13.95 25.44 -0.13
CA ASP A 213 13.92 26.89 -0.05
C ASP A 213 12.61 27.46 -0.62
N SER A 214 11.96 28.31 0.17
CA SER A 214 10.67 28.90 -0.21
C SER A 214 10.78 29.86 -1.41
N SER A 215 11.92 30.50 -1.60
CA SER A 215 12.18 31.43 -2.69
C SER A 215 12.38 30.66 -3.99
N TYR A 216 13.09 29.52 -3.93
CA TYR A 216 13.25 28.64 -5.08
C TYR A 216 11.90 28.08 -5.56
N PHE A 217 11.05 27.59 -4.65
CA PHE A 217 9.69 27.16 -5.01
C PHE A 217 8.89 28.28 -5.69
N LYS A 218 8.88 29.49 -5.11
CA LYS A 218 8.18 30.65 -5.70
C LYS A 218 8.74 31.03 -7.06
N LEU A 219 10.05 30.96 -7.25
CA LEU A 219 10.70 31.23 -8.53
C LEU A 219 10.24 30.25 -9.60
N ILE A 220 10.28 28.95 -9.32
CA ILE A 220 9.85 27.91 -10.27
C ILE A 220 8.35 28.04 -10.53
N LYS A 221 7.54 28.28 -9.51
CA LYS A 221 6.10 28.54 -9.65
C LYS A 221 5.81 29.71 -10.57
N SER A 222 6.41 30.85 -10.28
CA SER A 222 6.28 32.07 -11.09
C SER A 222 6.74 31.85 -12.53
N PHE A 223 7.83 31.13 -12.74
CA PHE A 223 8.35 30.84 -14.08
C PHE A 223 7.38 29.97 -14.88
N VAL A 224 6.83 28.92 -14.26
CA VAL A 224 5.89 27.99 -14.90
C VAL A 224 4.55 28.65 -15.19
N GLU A 225 4.03 29.45 -14.25
CA GLU A 225 2.73 30.12 -14.39
C GLU A 225 2.74 31.28 -15.40
N GLN A 226 3.89 31.93 -15.60
CA GLN A 226 4.01 33.06 -16.52
C GLN A 226 4.37 32.64 -17.95
N TYR A 227 4.83 31.41 -18.16
CA TYR A 227 5.18 30.94 -19.49
C TYR A 227 3.90 30.48 -20.23
N GLU A 228 3.40 31.33 -21.12
CA GLU A 228 2.25 31.03 -21.98
C GLU A 228 2.70 30.41 -23.30
N PHE A 229 1.98 29.37 -23.73
CA PHE A 229 2.16 28.74 -25.05
C PHE A 229 0.81 28.33 -25.63
N GLU A 230 0.73 28.27 -26.96
CA GLU A 230 -0.46 27.80 -27.68
C GLU A 230 -0.68 26.30 -27.45
N PRO A 231 -1.93 25.84 -27.19
CA PRO A 231 -2.19 24.42 -26.95
C PRO A 231 -1.71 23.51 -28.09
N VAL A 232 -0.93 22.49 -27.75
CA VAL A 232 -0.42 21.46 -28.68
C VAL A 232 -1.20 20.17 -28.45
N LEU A 233 -2.22 19.94 -29.26
CA LEU A 233 -3.12 18.78 -29.12
C LEU A 233 -2.90 17.71 -30.20
N GLU A 234 -2.09 18.01 -31.22
CA GLU A 234 -1.78 17.05 -32.28
C GLU A 234 -0.84 15.95 -31.76
N VAL A 235 -1.25 14.71 -31.95
CA VAL A 235 -0.50 13.51 -31.56
C VAL A 235 -0.27 12.67 -32.80
N THR A 236 0.98 12.27 -33.04
CA THR A 236 1.31 11.27 -34.06
C THR A 236 1.54 9.90 -33.41
N PRO A 237 1.24 8.79 -34.10
CA PRO A 237 1.44 7.45 -33.53
C PRO A 237 2.87 7.16 -33.05
N GLN A 238 3.88 7.82 -33.64
CA GLN A 238 5.28 7.68 -33.26
C GLN A 238 5.56 8.30 -31.89
N MET A 239 4.76 9.28 -31.43
CA MET A 239 4.92 9.88 -30.10
C MET A 239 4.60 8.88 -28.98
N SER A 240 3.81 7.85 -29.27
CA SER A 240 3.55 6.74 -28.36
C SER A 240 4.79 5.86 -28.18
N ASP A 241 5.70 5.78 -29.14
CA ASP A 241 6.86 4.89 -29.05
C ASP A 241 7.85 5.39 -27.97
N SER A 242 8.23 4.50 -27.05
CA SER A 242 9.28 4.76 -26.06
C SER A 242 10.62 4.22 -26.55
N GLU A 243 11.73 4.75 -26.03
CA GLU A 243 13.08 4.27 -26.33
C GLU A 243 13.20 2.75 -26.09
N ASN A 244 12.72 2.28 -24.94
CA ASN A 244 12.70 0.86 -24.60
C ASN A 244 11.82 0.05 -25.57
N PHE A 245 10.65 0.58 -25.95
CA PHE A 245 9.73 -0.11 -26.86
C PHE A 245 10.31 -0.24 -28.28
N ILE A 246 10.99 0.78 -28.79
CA ILE A 246 11.67 0.74 -30.09
C ILE A 246 12.81 -0.28 -30.07
N GLN A 247 13.61 -0.29 -29.00
CA GLN A 247 14.69 -1.26 -28.81
C GLN A 247 14.14 -2.69 -28.75
N GLU A 248 13.11 -2.93 -27.94
CA GLU A 248 12.42 -4.21 -27.80
C GLU A 248 11.86 -4.71 -29.15
N LYS A 249 11.23 -3.82 -29.93
CA LYS A 249 10.69 -4.16 -31.25
C LYS A 249 11.79 -4.56 -32.24
N LYS A 250 12.84 -3.75 -32.38
CA LYS A 250 13.95 -4.07 -33.30
C LYS A 250 14.70 -5.33 -32.88
N LEU A 251 14.90 -5.51 -31.57
CA LEU A 251 15.45 -6.77 -31.04
C LEU A 251 14.59 -7.96 -31.44
N THR A 252 13.27 -7.83 -31.36
CA THR A 252 12.35 -8.90 -31.73
C THR A 252 12.41 -9.21 -33.23
N GLU A 253 12.44 -8.20 -34.09
CA GLU A 253 12.64 -8.36 -35.53
C GLU A 253 13.97 -9.09 -35.82
N PHE A 254 15.05 -8.66 -35.19
CA PHE A 254 16.36 -9.30 -35.31
C PHE A 254 16.37 -10.76 -34.82
N MET A 255 15.66 -11.08 -33.73
CA MET A 255 15.57 -12.46 -33.25
C MET A 255 14.76 -13.37 -34.19
N LEU A 256 13.76 -12.81 -34.88
CA LEU A 256 12.87 -13.55 -35.79
C LEU A 256 13.48 -13.82 -37.17
N GLU A 257 14.48 -13.03 -37.59
CA GLU A 257 15.17 -13.22 -38.87
C GLU A 257 15.97 -14.53 -38.96
N ASP A 258 16.44 -15.05 -37.83
CA ASP A 258 17.26 -16.27 -37.77
C ASP A 258 16.95 -17.06 -36.49
N GLU A 259 16.27 -18.18 -36.66
CA GLU A 259 15.82 -19.05 -35.57
C GLU A 259 16.98 -19.62 -34.74
N THR A 260 18.20 -19.69 -35.28
CA THR A 260 19.36 -20.17 -34.53
C THR A 260 19.76 -19.22 -33.41
N ARG A 261 19.41 -17.92 -33.51
CA ARG A 261 19.68 -16.89 -32.51
C ARG A 261 18.96 -17.15 -31.19
N MET A 262 17.78 -17.77 -31.23
CA MET A 262 16.99 -18.16 -30.05
C MET A 262 17.66 -19.25 -29.20
N SER A 263 18.66 -19.95 -29.76
CA SER A 263 19.41 -21.01 -29.06
C SER A 263 20.70 -20.53 -28.38
N LEU A 264 21.10 -19.26 -28.60
CA LEU A 264 22.33 -18.69 -28.08
C LEU A 264 22.16 -18.12 -26.66
N PRO A 265 23.20 -18.18 -25.81
CA PRO A 265 23.19 -17.51 -24.50
C PRO A 265 23.23 -15.97 -24.66
N PRO A 266 22.68 -15.17 -23.72
CA PRO A 266 22.46 -13.72 -23.93
C PRO A 266 23.76 -12.95 -24.10
N GLN A 267 24.81 -13.39 -23.40
CA GLN A 267 26.14 -12.81 -23.49
C GLN A 267 26.72 -12.94 -24.90
N SER A 268 26.42 -14.04 -25.60
CA SER A 268 26.82 -14.24 -26.99
C SER A 268 25.93 -13.46 -27.95
N ILE A 269 24.63 -13.34 -27.66
CA ILE A 269 23.70 -12.51 -28.44
C ILE A 269 24.14 -11.03 -28.42
N MET A 270 24.50 -10.48 -27.26
CA MET A 270 24.94 -9.09 -27.11
C MET A 270 26.29 -8.78 -27.79
N GLN A 271 27.05 -9.82 -28.16
CA GLN A 271 28.32 -9.71 -28.87
C GLN A 271 28.19 -9.84 -30.39
N ILE A 272 26.98 -10.10 -30.92
CA ILE A 272 26.74 -10.18 -32.36
C ILE A 272 26.95 -8.79 -32.99
N PRO A 273 27.90 -8.61 -33.92
CA PRO A 273 28.20 -7.31 -34.52
C PRO A 273 27.00 -6.64 -35.18
N GLU A 274 26.13 -7.42 -35.83
CA GLU A 274 24.89 -6.95 -36.46
C GLU A 274 23.91 -6.38 -35.42
N LEU A 275 23.83 -6.98 -34.23
CA LEU A 275 23.00 -6.49 -33.13
C LEU A 275 23.57 -5.17 -32.56
N GLN A 276 24.89 -5.06 -32.45
CA GLN A 276 25.56 -3.83 -32.01
C GLN A 276 25.35 -2.68 -33.02
N GLN A 277 25.44 -2.96 -34.32
CA GLN A 277 25.12 -1.98 -35.36
C GLN A 277 23.65 -1.56 -35.33
N MET A 278 22.74 -2.52 -35.10
CA MET A 278 21.32 -2.22 -34.95
C MET A 278 21.05 -1.32 -33.73
N TYR A 279 21.64 -1.61 -32.57
CA TYR A 279 21.53 -0.73 -31.39
C TYR A 279 22.12 0.66 -31.64
N SER A 280 23.21 0.77 -32.40
CA SER A 280 23.75 2.05 -32.84
C SER A 280 22.76 2.83 -33.72
N ALA A 281 22.13 2.16 -34.70
CA ALA A 281 21.11 2.77 -35.55
C ALA A 281 19.82 3.13 -34.78
N VAL A 282 19.48 2.38 -33.74
CA VAL A 282 18.40 2.74 -32.80
C VAL A 282 18.79 3.98 -32.00
N ALA A 283 20.03 4.08 -31.53
CA ALA A 283 20.53 5.25 -30.83
C ALA A 283 20.51 6.52 -31.71
N GLU A 284 20.78 6.41 -33.01
CA GLU A 284 20.62 7.50 -33.98
C GLU A 284 19.15 7.92 -34.16
N LEU A 285 18.24 6.96 -34.33
CA LEU A 285 16.79 7.25 -34.39
C LEU A 285 16.28 7.92 -33.11
N ILE A 286 16.75 7.46 -31.95
CA ILE A 286 16.42 8.04 -30.65
C ILE A 286 16.99 9.46 -30.54
N SER A 287 18.20 9.70 -31.05
CA SER A 287 18.80 11.03 -31.02
C SER A 287 18.00 12.02 -31.88
N GLU A 288 17.46 11.58 -33.02
CA GLU A 288 16.54 12.38 -33.83
C GLU A 288 15.24 12.73 -33.09
N VAL A 289 14.62 11.74 -32.42
CA VAL A 289 13.41 11.96 -31.59
C VAL A 289 13.71 12.89 -30.42
N LYS A 290 14.83 12.69 -29.72
CA LYS A 290 15.28 13.58 -28.63
C LYS A 290 15.54 14.99 -29.15
N THR A 291 16.08 15.13 -30.35
CA THR A 291 16.29 16.44 -31.00
C THR A 291 14.96 17.13 -31.33
N GLN A 292 13.90 16.37 -31.67
CA GLN A 292 12.55 16.92 -31.83
C GLN A 292 11.93 17.34 -30.50
N GLU A 293 12.02 16.49 -29.47
CA GLU A 293 11.58 16.86 -28.11
C GLU A 293 12.36 18.06 -27.55
N GLU A 294 13.63 18.22 -27.94
CA GLU A 294 14.45 19.38 -27.60
C GLU A 294 14.06 20.66 -28.36
N ARG A 295 13.25 20.59 -29.41
CA ARG A 295 12.71 21.78 -30.08
C ARG A 295 11.35 22.18 -29.53
N ASP A 296 10.68 21.28 -28.83
CA ASP A 296 9.40 21.50 -28.16
C ASP A 296 9.62 22.21 -26.81
N GLU A 297 9.63 23.54 -26.85
CA GLU A 297 9.80 24.37 -25.65
C GLU A 297 8.70 24.13 -24.59
N PRO A 298 7.40 24.07 -24.95
CA PRO A 298 6.34 23.69 -24.02
C PRO A 298 6.60 22.34 -23.33
N LEU A 299 6.98 21.31 -24.07
CA LEU A 299 7.30 20.01 -23.48
C LEU A 299 8.44 20.10 -22.46
N LYS A 300 9.49 20.88 -22.73
CA LYS A 300 10.58 21.10 -21.76
C LYS A 300 10.09 21.75 -20.48
N LEU A 301 9.21 22.76 -20.58
CA LEU A 301 8.62 23.41 -19.43
C LEU A 301 7.81 22.41 -18.60
N ILE A 302 6.96 21.61 -19.24
CA ILE A 302 6.11 20.64 -18.55
C ILE A 302 6.97 19.55 -17.91
N LYS A 303 8.01 19.06 -18.59
CA LYS A 303 8.99 18.13 -18.01
C LYS A 303 9.66 18.72 -16.76
N LEU A 304 10.12 19.97 -16.83
CA LEU A 304 10.72 20.67 -15.69
C LEU A 304 9.73 20.78 -14.52
N ALA A 305 8.52 21.28 -14.78
CA ALA A 305 7.48 21.46 -13.77
C ALA A 305 7.09 20.12 -13.13
N THR A 306 6.98 19.08 -13.95
CA THR A 306 6.61 17.73 -13.54
C THR A 306 7.70 17.15 -12.64
N LEU A 307 8.94 17.10 -13.12
CA LEU A 307 10.08 16.56 -12.35
C LEU A 307 10.30 17.35 -11.06
N PHE A 308 10.10 18.67 -11.07
CA PHE A 308 10.11 19.50 -9.87
C PHE A 308 9.05 19.03 -8.86
N GLY A 309 7.79 18.86 -9.31
CA GLY A 309 6.71 18.35 -8.46
C GLY A 309 6.99 16.97 -7.86
N TYR A 310 7.59 16.05 -8.62
CA TYR A 310 7.98 14.73 -8.12
C TYR A 310 9.09 14.77 -7.08
N GLU A 311 10.13 15.56 -7.33
CA GLU A 311 11.25 15.73 -6.40
C GLU A 311 10.78 16.33 -5.06
N MET A 312 9.71 17.14 -5.07
CA MET A 312 9.06 17.64 -3.85
C MET A 312 8.36 16.55 -3.03
N LEU A 313 7.78 15.53 -3.66
CA LEU A 313 7.09 14.46 -2.95
C LEU A 313 8.02 13.39 -2.40
N ILE A 314 8.87 12.84 -3.28
CA ILE A 314 9.68 11.66 -2.96
C ILE A 314 10.79 12.06 -1.99
N ARG A 315 11.40 13.24 -2.16
CA ARG A 315 12.55 13.66 -1.35
C ARG A 315 12.20 14.64 -0.25
N ALA A 316 11.30 15.59 -0.52
CA ALA A 316 11.09 16.69 0.41
C ALA A 316 10.02 16.45 1.50
N ARG A 317 9.19 15.41 1.40
CA ARG A 317 8.08 15.17 2.36
C ARG A 317 7.23 16.43 2.64
N ASN A 318 7.23 17.40 1.73
CA ASN A 318 6.54 18.68 1.87
C ASN A 318 5.21 18.60 1.11
N THR A 319 4.27 17.88 1.71
CA THR A 319 3.03 17.44 1.10
C THR A 319 2.14 18.61 0.68
N ASN A 320 2.08 19.67 1.50
CA ASN A 320 1.29 20.88 1.22
C ASN A 320 1.66 21.58 -0.09
N ARG A 321 2.96 21.79 -0.33
CA ARG A 321 3.42 22.47 -1.57
C ARG A 321 3.20 21.62 -2.81
N PHE A 322 3.24 20.29 -2.68
CA PHE A 322 2.89 19.41 -3.79
C PHE A 322 1.41 19.51 -4.14
N ILE A 323 0.53 19.48 -3.14
CA ILE A 323 -0.92 19.62 -3.36
C ILE A 323 -1.22 20.96 -4.05
N GLU A 324 -0.53 22.03 -3.64
CA GLU A 324 -0.61 23.35 -4.29
C GLU A 324 -0.08 23.35 -5.74
N TRP A 325 0.87 22.46 -6.06
CA TRP A 325 1.52 22.38 -7.38
C TRP A 325 0.69 21.60 -8.42
N ILE A 326 -0.08 20.62 -7.97
CA ILE A 326 -0.86 19.73 -8.85
C ILE A 326 -1.80 20.48 -9.80
N PRO A 327 -2.58 21.50 -9.38
CA PRO A 327 -3.43 22.27 -10.29
C PRO A 327 -2.66 22.90 -11.44
N THR A 328 -1.47 23.46 -11.17
CA THR A 328 -0.59 24.05 -12.18
C THR A 328 -0.15 22.99 -13.20
N LEU A 329 0.23 21.79 -12.75
CA LEU A 329 0.57 20.68 -13.66
C LEU A 329 -0.64 20.24 -14.50
N SER A 330 -1.79 20.05 -13.87
CA SER A 330 -3.02 19.61 -14.57
C SER A 330 -3.39 20.56 -15.71
N GLU A 331 -3.28 21.88 -15.50
CA GLU A 331 -3.57 22.86 -16.56
C GLU A 331 -2.55 22.82 -17.72
N LEU A 332 -1.28 22.57 -17.42
CA LEU A 332 -0.26 22.41 -18.46
C LEU A 332 -0.50 21.17 -19.32
N TYR A 333 -0.81 20.03 -18.68
CA TYR A 333 -1.07 18.77 -19.38
C TYR A 333 -2.31 18.84 -20.28
N LYS A 334 -3.37 19.51 -19.84
CA LYS A 334 -4.57 19.76 -20.67
C LYS A 334 -4.26 20.52 -21.96
N LYS A 335 -3.25 21.40 -21.94
CA LYS A 335 -2.82 22.18 -23.10
C LYS A 335 -1.78 21.45 -23.98
N HIS A 336 -1.29 20.28 -23.57
CA HIS A 336 -0.17 19.62 -24.25
C HIS A 336 -0.31 18.09 -24.28
N ALA A 337 -1.00 17.58 -25.31
CA ALA A 337 -1.23 16.14 -25.49
C ALA A 337 0.06 15.32 -25.60
N PRO A 338 1.13 15.76 -26.32
CA PRO A 338 2.39 15.02 -26.35
C PRO A 338 3.06 14.87 -24.97
N ALA A 339 2.82 15.82 -24.05
CA ALA A 339 3.38 15.74 -22.70
C ALA A 339 2.68 14.64 -21.89
N CYS A 340 1.36 14.47 -22.08
CA CYS A 340 0.61 13.36 -21.48
C CYS A 340 1.23 12.01 -21.86
N LEU A 341 1.51 11.81 -23.16
CA LEU A 341 2.15 10.58 -23.64
C LEU A 341 3.57 10.40 -23.10
N TRP A 342 4.39 11.47 -23.13
CA TRP A 342 5.71 11.45 -22.53
C TRP A 342 5.65 10.99 -21.07
N PHE A 343 4.68 11.48 -20.31
CA PHE A 343 4.57 11.20 -18.90
C PHE A 343 4.16 9.76 -18.59
N LEU A 344 3.19 9.24 -19.33
CA LEU A 344 2.79 7.84 -19.23
C LEU A 344 3.95 6.91 -19.61
N LYS A 345 4.74 7.26 -20.64
CA LYS A 345 5.99 6.54 -20.97
C LYS A 345 7.01 6.62 -19.84
N TYR A 346 7.20 7.80 -19.25
CA TYR A 346 8.13 8.01 -18.14
C TYR A 346 7.75 7.14 -16.93
N LEU A 347 6.47 7.12 -16.54
CA LEU A 347 5.98 6.30 -15.43
C LEU A 347 6.00 4.80 -15.73
N THR A 348 5.74 4.41 -16.98
CA THR A 348 5.85 2.99 -17.39
C THR A 348 7.29 2.48 -17.23
N SER A 349 8.28 3.32 -17.55
CA SER A 349 9.71 3.01 -17.35
C SER A 349 10.16 3.13 -15.90
N ASN A 350 9.45 3.91 -15.07
CA ASN A 350 9.78 4.19 -13.66
C ASN A 350 8.60 3.83 -12.74
N SER A 351 8.12 2.58 -12.83
CA SER A 351 6.90 2.12 -12.14
C SER A 351 6.95 2.25 -10.61
N ALA A 352 8.15 2.27 -10.03
CA ALA A 352 8.39 2.51 -8.60
C ALA A 352 7.80 3.84 -8.11
N ILE A 353 7.72 4.86 -8.98
CA ILE A 353 7.12 6.17 -8.63
C ILE A 353 5.63 6.02 -8.36
N VAL A 354 4.93 5.24 -9.19
CA VAL A 354 3.49 5.00 -9.04
C VAL A 354 3.23 4.20 -7.76
N GLU A 355 4.03 3.17 -7.51
CA GLU A 355 3.96 2.38 -6.27
C GLU A 355 4.23 3.25 -5.04
N GLU A 356 5.29 4.05 -5.07
CA GLU A 356 5.68 4.90 -3.95
C GLU A 356 4.57 5.89 -3.60
N ILE A 357 4.05 6.62 -4.59
CA ILE A 357 3.09 7.69 -4.34
C ILE A 357 1.68 7.14 -4.12
N LEU A 358 1.15 6.26 -4.98
CA LEU A 358 -0.23 5.79 -4.84
C LEU A 358 -0.44 4.72 -3.78
N LEU A 359 0.61 4.00 -3.35
CA LEU A 359 0.44 2.87 -2.42
C LEU A 359 1.25 3.04 -1.11
N ASN A 360 2.46 3.61 -1.16
CA ASN A 360 3.35 3.64 0.01
C ASN A 360 3.22 4.94 0.84
N VAL A 361 2.99 6.09 0.20
CA VAL A 361 2.80 7.40 0.87
C VAL A 361 1.65 7.33 1.88
N ARG A 362 1.91 7.87 3.09
CA ARG A 362 0.94 7.84 4.20
C ARG A 362 -0.16 8.90 4.07
N ASP A 363 0.19 10.06 3.54
CA ASP A 363 -0.72 11.20 3.38
C ASP A 363 -1.73 10.94 2.26
N SER A 364 -3.01 10.84 2.60
CA SER A 364 -4.10 10.58 1.64
C SER A 364 -4.33 11.73 0.68
N GLU A 365 -4.09 12.98 1.09
CA GLU A 365 -4.30 14.13 0.20
C GLU A 365 -3.26 14.15 -0.92
N VAL A 366 -2.03 13.76 -0.63
CA VAL A 366 -0.98 13.57 -1.65
C VAL A 366 -1.36 12.48 -2.64
N ARG A 367 -1.81 11.32 -2.14
CA ARG A 367 -2.25 10.22 -3.02
C ARG A 367 -3.39 10.66 -3.92
N ARG A 368 -4.38 11.35 -3.35
CA ARG A 368 -5.53 11.89 -4.07
C ARG A 368 -5.13 12.89 -5.14
N ALA A 369 -4.32 13.89 -4.79
CA ALA A 369 -3.87 14.91 -5.74
C ALA A 369 -3.06 14.30 -6.89
N PHE A 370 -2.20 13.32 -6.60
CA PHE A 370 -1.46 12.60 -7.63
C PHE A 370 -2.36 11.69 -8.48
N GLY A 371 -3.32 11.00 -7.86
CA GLY A 371 -4.32 10.20 -8.52
C GLY A 371 -5.16 11.02 -9.51
N GLU A 372 -5.68 12.17 -9.08
CA GLU A 372 -6.45 13.12 -9.91
C GLU A 372 -5.63 13.63 -11.11
N LEU A 373 -4.33 13.91 -10.92
CA LEU A 373 -3.42 14.28 -12.02
C LEU A 373 -3.29 13.12 -13.03
N LEU A 374 -3.03 11.90 -12.55
CA LEU A 374 -2.89 10.72 -13.40
C LEU A 374 -4.18 10.37 -14.13
N GLU A 375 -5.33 10.49 -13.46
CA GLU A 375 -6.65 10.33 -14.05
C GLU A 375 -6.83 11.25 -15.26
N SER A 376 -6.53 12.55 -15.11
CA SER A 376 -6.65 13.51 -16.21
C SER A 376 -5.70 13.18 -17.35
N ILE A 377 -4.43 12.87 -17.06
CA ILE A 377 -3.41 12.61 -18.07
C ILE A 377 -3.69 11.31 -18.82
N LEU A 378 -4.10 10.26 -18.11
CA LEU A 378 -4.40 8.96 -18.69
C LEU A 378 -5.62 9.04 -19.60
N VAL A 379 -6.66 9.76 -19.17
CA VAL A 379 -7.85 10.01 -19.98
C VAL A 379 -7.50 10.76 -21.27
N LEU A 380 -6.84 11.91 -21.16
CA LEU A 380 -6.43 12.71 -22.30
C LEU A 380 -5.53 11.91 -23.25
N GLY A 381 -4.49 11.25 -22.72
CA GLY A 381 -3.60 10.42 -23.53
C GLY A 381 -4.33 9.30 -24.26
N SER A 382 -5.31 8.65 -23.62
CA SER A 382 -6.09 7.58 -24.23
C SER A 382 -7.05 8.04 -25.32
N GLU A 383 -7.54 9.27 -25.23
CA GLU A 383 -8.43 9.86 -26.24
C GLU A 383 -7.69 10.01 -27.58
N TYR A 384 -6.46 10.53 -27.53
CA TYR A 384 -5.62 10.71 -28.71
C TYR A 384 -5.06 9.39 -29.26
N GLU A 385 -4.99 8.34 -28.44
CA GLU A 385 -4.44 7.03 -28.81
C GLU A 385 -5.53 5.96 -29.03
N VAL A 386 -6.80 6.33 -29.15
CA VAL A 386 -7.92 5.37 -29.16
C VAL A 386 -7.77 4.25 -30.22
N ASP A 387 -7.27 4.60 -31.40
CA ASP A 387 -7.02 3.65 -32.50
C ASP A 387 -5.81 2.74 -32.22
N LEU A 388 -4.83 3.25 -31.47
CA LEU A 388 -3.58 2.55 -31.14
C LEU A 388 -3.72 1.62 -29.94
N LEU A 389 -4.77 1.77 -29.12
CA LEU A 389 -5.01 0.92 -27.95
C LEU A 389 -5.02 -0.58 -28.34
N PHE A 390 -5.63 -0.89 -29.47
CA PHE A 390 -5.80 -2.25 -29.99
C PHE A 390 -4.68 -2.73 -30.91
N GLU A 391 -3.76 -1.84 -31.31
CA GLU A 391 -2.57 -2.25 -32.05
C GLU A 391 -1.61 -2.96 -31.09
N GLU A 392 -1.36 -4.25 -31.35
CA GLU A 392 -0.41 -5.05 -30.56
C GLU A 392 0.94 -5.17 -31.26
N CYS A 393 2.00 -5.08 -30.46
CA CYS A 393 3.35 -5.39 -30.91
C CYS A 393 3.84 -6.67 -30.21
N LYS A 394 4.26 -7.65 -31.01
CA LYS A 394 4.91 -8.86 -30.53
C LYS A 394 6.34 -8.49 -30.13
N ILE A 395 6.65 -8.67 -28.85
CA ILE A 395 7.93 -8.31 -28.25
C ILE A 395 8.57 -9.53 -27.60
N PHE A 396 9.88 -9.64 -27.68
CA PHE A 396 10.67 -10.67 -27.02
C PHE A 396 10.76 -10.43 -25.51
N ASP A 397 10.47 -11.45 -24.70
CA ASP A 397 10.53 -11.34 -23.25
C ASP A 397 11.97 -11.42 -22.75
N THR A 398 12.55 -10.26 -22.45
CA THR A 398 13.93 -10.14 -21.97
C THR A 398 14.12 -10.67 -20.55
N GLN A 399 13.07 -10.79 -19.74
CA GLN A 399 13.16 -11.33 -18.38
C GLN A 399 13.28 -12.87 -18.37
N ASN A 400 12.89 -13.52 -19.46
CA ASN A 400 12.86 -14.98 -19.59
C ASN A 400 13.98 -15.57 -20.48
N LEU A 401 14.97 -14.75 -20.87
CA LEU A 401 16.12 -15.15 -21.71
C LEU A 401 17.37 -15.59 -20.91
N PRO A 402 17.93 -16.80 -21.13
CA PRO A 402 17.39 -18.01 -21.74
C PRO A 402 17.56 -19.15 -20.71
N ARG A 403 16.51 -19.44 -19.93
CA ARG A 403 16.54 -20.63 -19.06
C ARG A 403 15.98 -21.89 -19.73
N SER A 404 15.81 -21.90 -21.04
CA SER A 404 15.13 -23.05 -21.65
C SER A 404 15.57 -23.39 -23.07
N LEU A 405 16.36 -24.45 -23.16
CA LEU A 405 16.31 -25.42 -24.26
C LEU A 405 14.99 -26.22 -24.31
N TYR A 406 13.97 -25.85 -23.51
CA TYR A 406 12.78 -26.69 -23.23
C TYR A 406 11.44 -25.95 -23.06
N LEU A 407 11.30 -24.66 -23.40
CA LEU A 407 10.00 -23.97 -23.31
C LEU A 407 9.35 -23.88 -24.69
N ASN A 408 8.05 -24.19 -24.74
CA ASN A 408 7.20 -23.99 -25.90
C ASN A 408 7.39 -22.56 -26.44
N SER A 409 7.48 -22.41 -27.77
CA SER A 409 7.70 -21.15 -28.50
C SER A 409 6.73 -20.00 -28.16
N GLN A 410 5.64 -20.28 -27.44
CA GLN A 410 4.65 -19.31 -26.97
C GLN A 410 5.07 -18.53 -25.71
N GLN A 411 6.06 -18.98 -24.92
CA GLN A 411 6.49 -18.28 -23.69
C GLN A 411 7.64 -17.28 -23.89
N VAL A 412 8.14 -17.15 -25.11
CA VAL A 412 9.30 -16.29 -25.42
C VAL A 412 8.87 -14.88 -25.87
N PHE A 413 7.60 -14.72 -26.23
CA PHE A 413 7.06 -13.45 -26.73
C PHE A 413 5.90 -12.98 -25.86
N VAL A 414 5.85 -11.68 -25.61
CA VAL A 414 4.77 -10.96 -24.96
C VAL A 414 4.18 -9.96 -25.96
N TYR A 415 2.86 -9.82 -25.96
CA TYR A 415 2.17 -8.82 -26.75
C TYR A 415 1.92 -7.60 -25.87
N LYS A 416 2.41 -6.43 -26.29
CA LYS A 416 2.17 -5.15 -25.61
C LYS A 416 1.37 -4.23 -26.52
N SER A 417 0.53 -3.39 -25.93
CA SER A 417 -0.14 -2.32 -26.67
C SER A 417 0.89 -1.33 -27.27
N LYS A 418 0.58 -0.78 -28.44
CA LYS A 418 1.37 0.30 -29.04
C LYS A 418 1.09 1.65 -28.39
N ALA A 419 -0.10 1.86 -27.86
CA ALA A 419 -0.47 3.07 -27.12
C ALA A 419 0.33 3.21 -25.81
N ALA A 420 0.82 4.40 -25.50
CA ALA A 420 1.48 4.68 -24.23
C ALA A 420 0.50 4.55 -23.06
N SER A 421 -0.73 5.03 -23.22
CA SER A 421 -1.84 4.86 -22.27
C SER A 421 -2.19 3.39 -22.06
N GLY A 422 -2.27 2.60 -23.13
CA GLY A 422 -2.51 1.16 -23.07
C GLY A 422 -1.44 0.41 -22.28
N ARG A 423 -0.15 0.68 -22.53
CA ARG A 423 0.96 0.07 -21.77
C ARG A 423 0.98 0.48 -20.30
N PHE A 424 0.62 1.72 -19.99
CA PHE A 424 0.49 2.16 -18.60
C PHE A 424 -0.61 1.38 -17.87
N VAL A 425 -1.77 1.18 -18.50
CA VAL A 425 -2.86 0.37 -17.94
C VAL A 425 -2.44 -1.10 -17.81
N GLU A 426 -1.75 -1.68 -18.79
CA GLU A 426 -1.18 -3.03 -18.68
C GLU A 426 -0.23 -3.15 -17.47
N LEU A 427 0.58 -2.12 -17.17
CA LEU A 427 1.43 -2.06 -15.97
C LEU A 427 0.61 -2.06 -14.67
N LEU A 428 -0.48 -1.29 -14.61
CA LEU A 428 -1.37 -1.24 -13.43
C LEU A 428 -1.90 -2.65 -13.09
N PHE A 429 -2.38 -3.40 -14.08
CA PHE A 429 -2.95 -4.74 -13.86
C PHE A 429 -1.90 -5.84 -13.66
N SER A 430 -0.77 -5.80 -14.37
CA SER A 430 0.22 -6.90 -14.38
C SER A 430 1.17 -6.89 -13.18
N SER A 431 1.66 -5.71 -12.79
CA SER A 431 2.68 -5.54 -11.75
C SER A 431 2.10 -4.90 -10.50
N LEU A 432 1.45 -3.74 -10.65
CA LEU A 432 1.08 -2.91 -9.51
C LEU A 432 -0.14 -3.43 -8.74
N LEU A 433 -1.00 -4.23 -9.37
CA LEU A 433 -2.12 -4.89 -8.68
C LEU A 433 -1.65 -5.81 -7.54
N LYS A 434 -0.47 -6.44 -7.67
CA LYS A 434 0.14 -7.26 -6.60
C LYS A 434 0.63 -6.40 -5.44
N GLU A 435 1.16 -5.22 -5.73
CA GLU A 435 1.62 -4.27 -4.71
C GLU A 435 0.44 -3.59 -4.00
N ALA A 436 -0.65 -3.30 -4.73
CA ALA A 436 -1.90 -2.81 -4.15
C ALA A 436 -2.45 -3.79 -3.11
N LYS A 437 -2.34 -5.10 -3.36
CA LYS A 437 -2.73 -6.16 -2.42
C LYS A 437 -1.93 -6.10 -1.10
N LYS A 438 -0.64 -5.79 -1.16
CA LYS A 438 0.20 -5.63 0.05
C LYS A 438 -0.17 -4.37 0.82
N ASN A 439 -0.62 -3.32 0.12
CA ASN A 439 -0.97 -2.01 0.66
C ASN A 439 -2.50 -1.78 0.72
N TRP A 440 -3.28 -2.81 1.03
CA TRP A 440 -4.75 -2.82 0.93
C TRP A 440 -5.50 -1.74 1.72
N ARG A 441 -4.84 -1.08 2.68
CA ARG A 441 -5.42 0.03 3.46
C ARG A 441 -5.35 1.40 2.77
N LYS A 442 -4.71 1.48 1.60
CA LYS A 442 -4.35 2.74 0.93
C LYS A 442 -4.45 2.67 -0.59
N PHE A 443 -5.14 1.66 -1.13
CA PHE A 443 -5.18 1.41 -2.58
C PHE A 443 -6.34 2.13 -3.29
N ASP A 444 -7.08 2.98 -2.59
CA ASP A 444 -8.33 3.57 -3.10
C ASP A 444 -8.03 4.48 -4.29
N GLU A 445 -7.02 5.34 -4.16
CA GLU A 445 -6.58 6.22 -5.25
C GLU A 445 -5.99 5.44 -6.43
N PHE A 446 -5.35 4.28 -6.18
CA PHE A 446 -4.88 3.39 -7.25
C PHE A 446 -6.05 2.84 -8.09
N PHE A 447 -7.13 2.38 -7.45
CA PHE A 447 -8.32 1.94 -8.18
C PHE A 447 -9.12 3.09 -8.79
N SER A 448 -9.08 4.30 -8.20
CA SER A 448 -9.69 5.49 -8.80
C SER A 448 -9.12 5.80 -10.20
N VAL A 449 -7.80 5.70 -10.37
CA VAL A 449 -7.13 5.87 -11.69
C VAL A 449 -7.64 4.86 -12.71
N ILE A 450 -7.75 3.58 -12.33
CA ILE A 450 -8.29 2.52 -13.21
C ILE A 450 -9.76 2.80 -13.53
N ASN A 451 -10.54 3.16 -12.53
CA ASN A 451 -11.97 3.41 -12.66
C ASN A 451 -12.24 4.59 -13.61
N LYS A 452 -11.44 5.65 -13.54
CA LYS A 452 -11.56 6.79 -14.44
C LYS A 452 -11.30 6.40 -15.89
N PHE A 453 -10.24 5.62 -16.15
CA PHE A 453 -9.93 5.14 -17.50
C PHE A 453 -11.05 4.27 -18.07
N VAL A 454 -11.54 3.30 -17.29
CA VAL A 454 -12.59 2.37 -17.73
C VAL A 454 -13.92 3.09 -17.99
N ASN A 455 -14.27 4.08 -17.17
CA ASN A 455 -15.51 4.85 -17.34
C ASN A 455 -15.40 6.02 -18.33
N TYR A 456 -14.20 6.32 -18.85
CA TYR A 456 -14.03 7.42 -19.80
C TYR A 456 -14.75 7.15 -21.13
N GLY A 457 -14.59 5.94 -21.65
CA GLY A 457 -15.17 5.56 -22.94
C GLY A 457 -15.25 4.06 -23.14
N ALA A 458 -16.13 3.67 -24.06
CA ALA A 458 -16.38 2.27 -24.36
C ALA A 458 -15.14 1.54 -24.92
N MET A 459 -14.28 2.25 -25.64
CA MET A 459 -13.04 1.71 -26.21
C MET A 459 -12.02 1.39 -25.12
N GLN A 460 -11.90 2.25 -24.09
CA GLN A 460 -11.04 2.03 -22.94
C GLN A 460 -11.51 0.84 -22.10
N ALA A 461 -12.82 0.75 -21.83
CA ALA A 461 -13.40 -0.42 -21.17
C ALA A 461 -13.15 -1.71 -21.99
N LYS A 462 -13.39 -1.66 -23.30
CA LYS A 462 -13.13 -2.79 -24.21
C LYS A 462 -11.66 -3.23 -24.18
N PHE A 463 -10.73 -2.28 -24.21
CA PHE A 463 -9.29 -2.58 -24.10
C PHE A 463 -8.97 -3.35 -22.82
N VAL A 464 -9.48 -2.93 -21.66
CA VAL A 464 -9.25 -3.63 -20.38
C VAL A 464 -9.86 -5.03 -20.38
N ILE A 465 -11.02 -5.22 -21.02
CA ILE A 465 -11.66 -6.55 -21.16
C ILE A 465 -10.77 -7.48 -22.01
N GLU A 466 -10.25 -7.00 -23.14
CA GLU A 466 -9.39 -7.80 -24.04
C GLU A 466 -8.05 -8.16 -23.40
N LYS A 467 -7.57 -7.34 -22.46
CA LYS A 467 -6.35 -7.60 -21.65
C LYS A 467 -6.59 -8.39 -20.36
N ASP A 468 -7.68 -9.16 -20.29
CA ASP A 468 -8.04 -10.04 -19.14
C ASP A 468 -8.22 -9.28 -17.81
N GLY A 469 -8.65 -8.01 -17.87
CA GLY A 469 -8.86 -7.15 -16.70
C GLY A 469 -9.96 -7.68 -15.76
N ILE A 470 -11.05 -8.24 -16.29
CA ILE A 470 -12.13 -8.84 -15.47
C ILE A 470 -11.58 -9.98 -14.62
N THR A 471 -10.86 -10.92 -15.23
CA THR A 471 -10.29 -12.07 -14.50
C THR A 471 -9.28 -11.61 -13.46
N SER A 472 -8.45 -10.62 -13.79
CA SER A 472 -7.45 -10.06 -12.86
C SER A 472 -8.10 -9.43 -11.63
N LEU A 473 -9.18 -8.66 -11.83
CA LEU A 473 -9.96 -8.07 -10.73
C LEU A 473 -10.74 -9.09 -9.93
N LEU A 474 -11.30 -10.13 -10.58
CA LEU A 474 -11.96 -11.22 -9.86
C LEU A 474 -10.96 -11.98 -8.98
N LYS A 475 -9.75 -12.29 -9.47
CA LYS A 475 -8.69 -12.89 -8.66
C LYS A 475 -8.33 -12.02 -7.46
N PHE A 476 -8.22 -10.70 -7.67
CA PHE A 476 -7.95 -9.74 -6.62
C PHE A 476 -9.08 -9.71 -5.57
N PHE A 477 -10.32 -9.54 -6.03
CA PHE A 477 -11.53 -9.46 -5.21
C PHE A 477 -11.78 -10.72 -4.37
N MET A 478 -11.51 -11.89 -4.94
CA MET A 478 -11.67 -13.18 -4.23
C MET A 478 -10.66 -13.38 -3.09
N ASN A 479 -9.62 -12.56 -3.01
CA ASN A 479 -8.70 -12.49 -1.88
C ASN A 479 -8.17 -13.85 -1.36
N GLY A 480 -7.84 -14.77 -2.28
CA GLY A 480 -7.32 -16.11 -1.94
C GLY A 480 -8.36 -17.24 -1.95
N GLU A 481 -9.65 -16.94 -2.12
CA GLU A 481 -10.76 -17.92 -2.19
C GLU A 481 -11.17 -18.31 -3.62
N TYR A 482 -10.26 -18.27 -4.60
CA TYR A 482 -10.64 -18.44 -6.01
C TYR A 482 -10.59 -19.91 -6.49
N PRO A 483 -11.22 -20.24 -7.65
CA PRO A 483 -11.49 -21.62 -8.03
C PRO A 483 -10.26 -22.49 -8.34
N PHE A 484 -9.15 -21.87 -8.74
CA PHE A 484 -8.02 -22.53 -9.41
C PHE A 484 -6.68 -22.37 -8.68
N GLY A 485 -6.67 -22.28 -7.35
CA GLY A 485 -5.43 -22.23 -6.58
C GLY A 485 -5.60 -21.69 -5.16
N THR A 486 -4.49 -21.58 -4.44
CA THR A 486 -4.40 -20.89 -3.14
C THR A 486 -3.26 -19.89 -3.21
N GLU A 487 -3.56 -18.62 -2.92
CA GLU A 487 -2.52 -17.59 -2.78
C GLU A 487 -2.06 -17.50 -1.33
N LYS A 488 -0.76 -17.22 -1.13
CA LYS A 488 -0.16 -17.12 0.20
C LYS A 488 -0.48 -15.81 0.93
N HIS A 489 -0.86 -14.76 0.19
CA HIS A 489 -1.12 -13.44 0.76
C HIS A 489 -2.62 -13.14 0.70
N ILE A 490 -3.23 -12.86 1.85
CA ILE A 490 -4.65 -12.52 2.02
C ILE A 490 -4.70 -11.10 2.60
N MET A 491 -5.56 -10.25 2.04
CA MET A 491 -5.84 -8.89 2.53
C MET A 491 -6.77 -8.92 3.74
N GLY A 492 -6.71 -7.88 4.56
CA GLY A 492 -7.46 -7.79 5.80
C GLY A 492 -6.70 -8.38 6.99
N ASP A 493 -7.16 -8.04 8.19
CA ASP A 493 -6.69 -8.63 9.45
C ASP A 493 -7.88 -9.01 10.33
N GLN A 494 -7.62 -9.41 11.58
CA GLN A 494 -8.67 -9.86 12.50
C GLN A 494 -9.71 -8.78 12.83
N VAL A 495 -9.42 -7.51 12.55
CA VAL A 495 -10.23 -6.37 12.97
C VAL A 495 -10.86 -5.64 11.78
N THR A 496 -10.18 -5.62 10.65
CA THR A 496 -10.55 -4.78 9.51
C THR A 496 -10.44 -5.54 8.19
N GLU A 497 -11.53 -5.48 7.42
CA GLU A 497 -11.60 -5.99 6.06
C GLU A 497 -11.19 -4.90 5.05
N PRO A 498 -10.69 -5.28 3.86
CA PRO A 498 -10.39 -4.31 2.81
C PRO A 498 -11.67 -3.71 2.23
N ASP A 499 -11.65 -2.39 1.95
CA ASP A 499 -12.72 -1.76 1.19
C ASP A 499 -12.63 -2.18 -0.29
N MET A 500 -13.71 -2.75 -0.81
CA MET A 500 -13.79 -3.27 -2.18
C MET A 500 -14.70 -2.43 -3.07
N ALA A 501 -15.21 -1.29 -2.61
CA ALA A 501 -16.16 -0.47 -3.36
C ALA A 501 -15.62 -0.08 -4.75
N ALA A 502 -14.40 0.48 -4.81
CA ALA A 502 -13.79 0.88 -6.08
C ALA A 502 -13.55 -0.31 -7.03
N VAL A 503 -13.14 -1.47 -6.48
CA VAL A 503 -12.94 -2.71 -7.27
C VAL A 503 -14.27 -3.20 -7.85
N LEU A 504 -15.34 -3.15 -7.05
CA LEU A 504 -16.69 -3.57 -7.46
C LEU A 504 -17.26 -2.66 -8.55
N GLU A 505 -17.04 -1.35 -8.48
CA GLU A 505 -17.45 -0.42 -9.55
C GLU A 505 -16.73 -0.73 -10.87
N ILE A 506 -15.41 -0.94 -10.85
CA ILE A 506 -14.65 -1.31 -12.05
C ILE A 506 -15.14 -2.64 -12.61
N LEU A 507 -15.32 -3.65 -11.76
CA LEU A 507 -15.88 -4.95 -12.16
C LEU A 507 -17.27 -4.80 -12.76
N CYS A 508 -18.14 -3.97 -12.18
CA CYS A 508 -19.47 -3.71 -12.69
C CYS A 508 -19.41 -3.10 -14.07
N THR A 509 -18.62 -2.05 -14.29
CA THR A 509 -18.48 -1.43 -15.61
C THR A 509 -17.99 -2.45 -16.63
N LEU A 510 -16.90 -3.18 -16.36
CA LEU A 510 -16.35 -4.13 -17.31
C LEU A 510 -17.31 -5.30 -17.63
N VAL A 511 -17.97 -5.86 -16.62
CA VAL A 511 -18.95 -6.94 -16.80
C VAL A 511 -20.17 -6.46 -17.58
N CYS A 512 -20.73 -5.29 -17.23
CA CYS A 512 -21.89 -4.71 -17.90
C CYS A 512 -21.58 -4.14 -19.30
N THR A 513 -20.32 -3.88 -19.63
CA THR A 513 -19.84 -3.59 -20.99
C THR A 513 -19.69 -4.86 -21.83
N SER A 514 -19.39 -5.99 -21.19
CA SER A 514 -19.30 -7.28 -21.88
C SER A 514 -20.68 -7.92 -22.12
N LEU A 515 -20.86 -8.58 -23.26
CA LEU A 515 -22.08 -9.32 -23.60
C LEU A 515 -21.91 -10.80 -23.26
N THR A 516 -22.90 -11.37 -22.57
CA THR A 516 -22.99 -12.82 -22.37
C THR A 516 -23.50 -13.51 -23.63
N GLU A 517 -23.25 -14.81 -23.77
CA GLU A 517 -23.77 -15.61 -24.91
C GLU A 517 -25.29 -15.54 -24.98
N GLU A 518 -25.94 -15.51 -23.81
CA GLU A 518 -27.38 -15.41 -23.65
C GLU A 518 -27.91 -14.08 -24.18
N ILE A 519 -27.27 -12.95 -23.84
CA ILE A 519 -27.63 -11.63 -24.36
C ILE A 519 -27.47 -11.59 -25.89
N ILE A 520 -26.35 -12.09 -26.40
CA ILE A 520 -26.07 -12.13 -27.85
C ILE A 520 -27.12 -12.94 -28.58
N SER A 521 -27.48 -14.12 -28.06
CA SER A 521 -28.48 -15.02 -28.66
C SER A 521 -29.89 -14.43 -28.65
N SER A 522 -30.24 -13.66 -27.61
CA SER A 522 -31.57 -13.05 -27.47
C SER A 522 -31.81 -11.88 -28.42
N GLY A 523 -30.73 -11.20 -28.85
CA GLY A 523 -30.79 -9.96 -29.61
C GLY A 523 -31.39 -8.75 -28.87
N LYS A 524 -31.74 -8.90 -27.58
CA LYS A 524 -32.33 -7.85 -26.73
C LYS A 524 -31.29 -7.34 -25.72
N TYR A 525 -31.01 -6.04 -25.73
CA TYR A 525 -30.05 -5.41 -24.82
C TYR A 525 -30.77 -4.77 -23.63
N THR A 526 -30.52 -5.29 -22.43
CA THR A 526 -31.12 -4.85 -21.16
C THR A 526 -30.63 -3.47 -20.73
N GLU A 527 -31.28 -2.86 -19.73
CA GLU A 527 -30.81 -1.62 -19.08
C GLU A 527 -29.45 -1.79 -18.39
N THR A 528 -29.05 -3.01 -18.05
CA THR A 528 -27.73 -3.30 -17.48
C THR A 528 -26.60 -3.19 -18.51
N CYS A 529 -26.88 -3.32 -19.81
CA CYS A 529 -25.85 -3.18 -20.86
C CYS A 529 -25.47 -1.72 -21.06
N LEU A 530 -24.22 -1.36 -20.74
CA LEU A 530 -23.72 0.01 -20.83
C LEU A 530 -23.45 0.47 -22.27
N PHE A 531 -23.03 -0.43 -23.17
CA PHE A 531 -22.70 -0.10 -24.56
C PHE A 531 -23.33 -1.10 -25.53
N LYS A 532 -24.34 -0.65 -26.28
CA LYS A 532 -25.23 -1.49 -27.10
C LYS A 532 -24.90 -1.47 -28.61
N GLU A 533 -24.02 -0.56 -29.03
CA GLU A 533 -23.72 -0.28 -30.45
C GLU A 533 -22.51 -1.07 -30.97
N SER A 534 -22.50 -1.38 -32.27
CA SER A 534 -21.32 -1.96 -32.95
C SER A 534 -20.37 -0.83 -33.35
N PRO A 535 -19.03 -0.90 -33.15
CA PRO A 535 -18.14 -2.06 -32.92
C PRO A 535 -17.81 -2.37 -31.44
N LEU A 536 -18.58 -1.82 -30.48
CA LEU A 536 -18.32 -1.90 -29.04
C LEU A 536 -18.81 -3.20 -28.39
N LYS A 537 -19.39 -4.11 -29.19
CA LYS A 537 -19.82 -5.43 -28.74
C LYS A 537 -18.61 -6.29 -28.39
N THR A 538 -18.32 -6.41 -27.11
CA THR A 538 -17.26 -7.29 -26.59
C THR A 538 -17.89 -8.45 -25.86
N GLN A 539 -17.44 -9.67 -26.12
CA GLN A 539 -17.94 -10.85 -25.40
C GLN A 539 -17.28 -10.96 -24.03
N LEU A 540 -18.00 -11.50 -23.04
CA LEU A 540 -17.42 -11.85 -21.75
C LEU A 540 -16.29 -12.89 -21.96
N PRO A 541 -15.05 -12.64 -21.50
CA PRO A 541 -13.94 -13.56 -21.71
C PRO A 541 -14.21 -14.96 -21.15
N GLY A 542 -13.78 -16.00 -21.85
CA GLY A 542 -14.06 -17.40 -21.48
C GLY A 542 -13.53 -17.78 -20.09
N VAL A 543 -12.38 -17.22 -19.67
CA VAL A 543 -11.85 -17.44 -18.32
C VAL A 543 -12.77 -16.79 -17.28
N ALA A 544 -13.18 -15.54 -17.48
CA ALA A 544 -14.13 -14.86 -16.60
C ALA A 544 -15.46 -15.62 -16.49
N LYS A 545 -15.96 -16.19 -17.60
CA LYS A 545 -17.15 -17.06 -17.61
C LYS A 545 -17.01 -18.24 -16.64
N SER A 546 -15.84 -18.87 -16.57
CA SER A 546 -15.61 -20.00 -15.66
C SER A 546 -15.58 -19.57 -14.18
N TYR A 547 -15.14 -18.35 -13.87
CA TYR A 547 -15.26 -17.79 -12.52
C TYR A 547 -16.72 -17.60 -12.12
N PHE A 548 -17.55 -17.06 -13.02
CA PHE A 548 -18.99 -16.90 -12.81
C PHE A 548 -19.79 -18.21 -12.90
N GLN A 549 -19.13 -19.37 -12.84
CA GLN A 549 -19.77 -20.67 -12.60
C GLN A 549 -19.50 -21.19 -11.18
N ASP A 550 -18.58 -20.57 -10.43
CA ASP A 550 -18.23 -20.98 -9.07
C ASP A 550 -19.07 -20.24 -8.03
N TYR A 551 -19.76 -21.00 -7.17
CA TYR A 551 -20.61 -20.46 -6.11
C TYR A 551 -19.85 -19.56 -5.12
N ARG A 552 -18.53 -19.74 -4.96
CA ARG A 552 -17.70 -18.90 -4.09
C ARG A 552 -17.64 -17.46 -4.58
N VAL A 553 -17.66 -17.24 -5.89
CA VAL A 553 -17.69 -15.89 -6.47
C VAL A 553 -19.01 -15.21 -6.13
N PHE A 554 -20.13 -15.92 -6.26
CA PHE A 554 -21.45 -15.40 -5.88
C PHE A 554 -21.52 -15.10 -4.39
N ARG A 555 -21.05 -16.00 -3.53
CA ARG A 555 -20.97 -15.78 -2.08
C ARG A 555 -20.18 -14.53 -1.73
N ASN A 556 -19.01 -14.32 -2.35
CA ASN A 556 -18.19 -13.14 -2.09
C ASN A 556 -18.82 -11.85 -2.61
N LEU A 557 -19.45 -11.86 -3.79
CA LEU A 557 -20.24 -10.70 -4.26
C LEU A 557 -21.37 -10.35 -3.29
N LEU A 558 -22.09 -11.37 -2.80
CA LEU A 558 -23.21 -11.22 -1.88
C LEU A 558 -22.82 -10.74 -0.48
N LYS A 559 -21.54 -10.77 -0.09
CA LYS A 559 -21.04 -10.07 1.11
C LYS A 559 -21.21 -8.55 0.99
N TYR A 560 -21.13 -8.02 -0.23
CA TYR A 560 -21.24 -6.58 -0.55
C TYR A 560 -22.60 -6.21 -1.14
N ILE A 561 -23.66 -6.94 -0.82
CA ILE A 561 -24.98 -6.80 -1.44
C ILE A 561 -25.60 -5.40 -1.34
N ARG A 562 -25.19 -4.59 -0.36
CA ARG A 562 -25.64 -3.20 -0.21
C ARG A 562 -25.11 -2.28 -1.32
N HIS A 563 -24.04 -2.67 -2.00
CA HIS A 563 -23.41 -1.91 -3.06
C HIS A 563 -24.14 -2.15 -4.40
N GLN A 564 -24.50 -1.08 -5.11
CA GLN A 564 -25.33 -1.16 -6.33
C GLN A 564 -24.67 -1.98 -7.44
N ALA A 565 -23.33 -1.93 -7.56
CA ALA A 565 -22.54 -2.77 -8.46
C ALA A 565 -22.92 -4.26 -8.41
N VAL A 566 -23.12 -4.82 -7.21
CA VAL A 566 -23.45 -6.24 -7.03
C VAL A 566 -24.79 -6.58 -7.67
N THR A 567 -25.78 -5.71 -7.48
CA THR A 567 -27.11 -5.90 -8.09
C THR A 567 -27.01 -5.86 -9.61
N ARG A 568 -26.29 -4.88 -10.17
CA ARG A 568 -26.13 -4.72 -11.63
C ARG A 568 -25.40 -5.90 -12.26
N ILE A 569 -24.28 -6.34 -11.67
CA ILE A 569 -23.53 -7.53 -12.10
C ILE A 569 -24.45 -8.77 -12.08
N THR A 570 -25.18 -8.97 -10.99
CA THR A 570 -26.06 -10.13 -10.79
C THR A 570 -27.16 -10.18 -11.85
N LEU A 571 -27.85 -9.06 -12.10
CA LEU A 571 -28.91 -8.98 -13.10
C LEU A 571 -28.37 -9.17 -14.51
N HIS A 572 -27.20 -8.59 -14.82
CA HIS A 572 -26.54 -8.73 -16.11
C HIS A 572 -26.19 -10.19 -16.43
N LEU A 573 -25.61 -10.91 -15.45
CA LEU A 573 -25.24 -12.31 -15.62
C LEU A 573 -26.45 -13.26 -15.60
N SER A 574 -27.55 -12.87 -14.95
CA SER A 574 -28.77 -13.69 -14.83
C SER A 574 -29.68 -13.62 -16.06
N TYR A 575 -29.54 -12.59 -16.90
CA TYR A 575 -30.41 -12.38 -18.05
C TYR A 575 -30.30 -13.51 -19.09
N ASN A 576 -31.44 -14.15 -19.40
CA ASN A 576 -31.56 -15.37 -20.19
C ASN A 576 -30.68 -16.56 -19.73
N ASN A 577 -30.06 -16.48 -18.54
CA ASN A 577 -29.22 -17.53 -18.00
C ASN A 577 -29.86 -18.16 -16.75
N LEU A 578 -30.61 -19.25 -16.97
CA LEU A 578 -31.29 -19.97 -15.88
C LEU A 578 -30.30 -20.53 -14.85
N GLY A 579 -29.14 -21.05 -15.29
CA GLY A 579 -28.15 -21.66 -14.40
C GLY A 579 -27.58 -20.66 -13.41
N ILE A 580 -27.10 -19.51 -13.89
CA ILE A 580 -26.58 -18.44 -13.02
C ILE A 580 -27.69 -17.87 -12.13
N SER A 581 -28.89 -17.66 -12.67
CA SER A 581 -30.05 -17.19 -11.90
C SER A 581 -30.33 -18.11 -10.70
N VAL A 582 -30.37 -19.43 -10.94
CA VAL A 582 -30.63 -20.43 -9.90
C VAL A 582 -29.49 -20.46 -8.88
N SER A 583 -28.22 -20.40 -9.31
CA SER A 583 -27.08 -20.36 -8.37
C SER A 583 -27.11 -19.15 -7.43
N PHE A 584 -27.46 -17.95 -7.92
CA PHE A 584 -27.64 -16.78 -7.06
C PHE A 584 -28.83 -16.96 -6.11
N ILE A 585 -29.96 -17.50 -6.60
CA ILE A 585 -31.14 -17.78 -5.77
C ILE A 585 -30.78 -18.78 -4.66
N GLU A 586 -30.08 -19.87 -4.97
CA GLU A 586 -29.61 -20.88 -4.02
C GLU A 586 -28.71 -20.27 -2.96
N GLU A 587 -27.72 -19.46 -3.36
CA GLU A 587 -26.79 -18.85 -2.41
C GLU A 587 -27.46 -17.78 -1.54
N ILE A 588 -28.36 -16.96 -2.10
CA ILE A 588 -29.20 -16.03 -1.31
C ILE A 588 -30.03 -16.82 -0.29
N CYS A 589 -30.66 -17.90 -0.72
CA CYS A 589 -31.40 -18.79 0.15
C CYS A 589 -30.49 -19.35 1.26
N ASN A 590 -29.32 -19.88 0.93
CA ASN A 590 -28.37 -20.40 1.92
C ASN A 590 -27.95 -19.34 2.94
N LEU A 591 -27.61 -18.12 2.50
CA LEU A 591 -27.18 -17.03 3.37
C LEU A 591 -28.29 -16.54 4.30
N VAL A 592 -29.51 -16.39 3.79
CA VAL A 592 -30.67 -15.96 4.59
C VAL A 592 -31.18 -17.09 5.49
N PHE A 593 -31.09 -18.36 5.06
CA PHE A 593 -31.73 -19.49 5.77
C PHE A 593 -30.82 -20.18 6.79
N LEU A 594 -29.50 -20.15 6.58
CA LEU A 594 -28.53 -20.79 7.48
C LEU A 594 -27.99 -19.84 8.55
N ASN A 595 -28.01 -18.53 8.32
CA ASN A 595 -27.45 -17.55 9.26
C ASN A 595 -28.53 -16.85 10.10
N LYS A 596 -28.20 -16.53 11.35
CA LYS A 596 -29.05 -15.73 12.25
C LYS A 596 -28.87 -14.24 11.95
N MET A 597 -29.51 -13.75 10.90
CA MET A 597 -29.47 -12.35 10.48
C MET A 597 -30.66 -11.53 11.03
N ASN A 598 -30.46 -10.23 11.23
CA ASN A 598 -31.54 -9.27 11.52
C ASN A 598 -32.18 -8.73 10.23
N TRP A 599 -33.26 -7.93 10.33
CA TRP A 599 -33.97 -7.40 9.15
C TRP A 599 -33.09 -6.52 8.24
N ASN A 600 -32.26 -5.65 8.82
CA ASN A 600 -31.38 -4.75 8.06
C ASN A 600 -30.30 -5.52 7.29
N GLU A 601 -29.98 -6.73 7.72
CA GLU A 601 -29.09 -7.67 7.02
C GLU A 601 -29.84 -8.46 5.96
N VAL A 602 -31.08 -8.92 6.21
CA VAL A 602 -31.87 -9.74 5.28
C VAL A 602 -32.48 -8.93 4.11
N ASN A 603 -32.91 -7.68 4.36
CA ASN A 603 -33.64 -6.87 3.38
C ASN A 603 -32.92 -6.72 2.02
N PRO A 604 -31.60 -6.42 1.95
CA PRO A 604 -30.89 -6.37 0.66
C PRO A 604 -30.96 -7.67 -0.15
N TYR A 605 -30.91 -8.83 0.52
CA TYR A 605 -31.01 -10.14 -0.14
C TYR A 605 -32.39 -10.37 -0.75
N LEU A 606 -33.45 -10.00 -0.04
CA LEU A 606 -34.82 -10.12 -0.54
C LEU A 606 -35.10 -9.15 -1.70
N LYS A 607 -34.53 -7.94 -1.66
CA LYS A 607 -34.60 -6.99 -2.78
C LYS A 607 -33.93 -7.55 -4.03
N LEU A 608 -32.70 -8.05 -3.91
CA LEU A 608 -32.00 -8.67 -5.03
C LEU A 608 -32.73 -9.89 -5.59
N LEU A 609 -33.24 -10.76 -4.71
CA LEU A 609 -34.06 -11.92 -5.10
C LEU A 609 -35.30 -11.49 -5.90
N SER A 610 -35.99 -10.45 -5.46
CA SER A 610 -37.13 -9.87 -6.19
C SER A 610 -36.73 -9.39 -7.58
N TYR A 611 -35.60 -8.68 -7.71
CA TYR A 611 -35.13 -8.23 -9.02
C TYR A 611 -34.80 -9.40 -9.95
N ILE A 612 -34.14 -10.44 -9.44
CA ILE A 612 -33.82 -11.66 -10.21
C ILE A 612 -35.10 -12.36 -10.71
N LEU A 613 -36.12 -12.52 -9.85
CA LEU A 613 -37.38 -13.18 -10.21
C LEU A 613 -38.25 -12.37 -11.18
N ASN A 614 -38.06 -11.04 -11.20
CA ASN A 614 -38.79 -10.11 -12.07
C ASN A 614 -38.05 -9.73 -13.35
N LEU A 615 -36.86 -10.27 -13.60
CA LEU A 615 -36.15 -10.09 -14.87
C LEU A 615 -37.07 -10.50 -16.04
N ASP A 616 -37.31 -9.57 -16.96
CA ASP A 616 -38.16 -9.81 -18.13
C ASP A 616 -37.35 -10.44 -19.27
N ASP A 617 -37.21 -11.76 -19.20
CA ASP A 617 -36.48 -12.57 -20.16
C ASP A 617 -37.20 -13.90 -20.45
N ASP A 618 -36.67 -14.68 -21.39
CA ASP A 618 -37.33 -15.90 -21.87
C ASP A 618 -37.34 -17.02 -20.80
N VAL A 619 -36.45 -16.94 -19.81
CA VAL A 619 -36.32 -17.93 -18.73
C VAL A 619 -37.08 -17.55 -17.45
N LYS A 620 -37.80 -16.42 -17.43
CA LYS A 620 -38.47 -15.89 -16.23
C LYS A 620 -39.41 -16.89 -15.53
N GLU A 621 -40.20 -17.65 -16.30
CA GLU A 621 -41.12 -18.64 -15.72
C GLU A 621 -40.37 -19.83 -15.10
N ALA A 622 -39.35 -20.35 -15.81
CA ALA A 622 -38.52 -21.45 -15.33
C ALA A 622 -37.71 -21.07 -14.08
N ARG A 623 -37.23 -19.82 -14.01
CA ARG A 623 -36.53 -19.26 -12.85
C ARG A 623 -37.42 -19.25 -11.61
N VAL A 624 -38.64 -18.74 -11.74
CA VAL A 624 -39.63 -18.72 -10.65
C VAL A 624 -40.00 -20.15 -10.23
N PHE A 625 -40.19 -21.06 -11.18
CA PHE A 625 -40.44 -22.47 -10.88
C PHE A 625 -39.30 -23.10 -10.07
N LYS A 626 -38.04 -22.86 -10.45
CA LYS A 626 -36.86 -23.35 -9.73
C LYS A 626 -36.73 -22.77 -8.32
N PHE A 627 -36.99 -21.47 -8.15
CA PHE A 627 -37.05 -20.87 -6.82
C PHE A 627 -38.05 -21.60 -5.91
N PHE A 628 -39.23 -21.87 -6.43
CA PHE A 628 -40.28 -22.61 -5.74
C PHE A 628 -39.87 -24.06 -5.40
N GLU A 629 -39.19 -24.76 -6.33
CA GLU A 629 -38.65 -26.11 -6.12
C GLU A 629 -37.57 -26.16 -5.02
N LEU A 630 -36.67 -25.17 -4.97
CA LEU A 630 -35.64 -25.07 -3.92
C LEU A 630 -36.23 -24.96 -2.51
N GLN A 631 -37.42 -24.37 -2.38
CA GLN A 631 -38.14 -24.31 -1.10
C GLN A 631 -38.67 -25.68 -0.63
N LEU A 632 -38.71 -26.67 -1.52
CA LEU A 632 -39.19 -28.03 -1.26
C LEU A 632 -38.05 -29.05 -1.13
N GLU A 633 -36.92 -28.82 -1.80
CA GLU A 633 -35.81 -29.77 -1.95
C GLU A 633 -34.69 -29.69 -0.89
N THR A 634 -34.75 -28.79 0.10
CA THR A 634 -33.79 -28.76 1.25
C THR A 634 -33.97 -29.94 2.23
N ARG A 635 -34.15 -31.15 1.67
CA ARG A 635 -34.03 -32.45 2.32
C ARG A 635 -32.56 -32.87 2.28
N GLY A 636 -31.88 -32.89 3.42
CA GLY A 636 -30.76 -33.83 3.57
C GLY A 636 -29.66 -33.55 4.58
N LEU A 637 -29.49 -32.35 5.13
CA LEU A 637 -28.33 -32.08 6.01
C LEU A 637 -28.64 -31.64 7.45
N ILE A 638 -29.91 -31.42 7.81
CA ILE A 638 -30.31 -31.21 9.21
C ILE A 638 -31.62 -31.95 9.46
N SER A 639 -31.66 -32.78 10.50
CA SER A 639 -32.84 -33.49 10.96
C SER A 639 -33.86 -32.51 11.58
N ALA A 640 -34.59 -31.74 10.75
CA ALA A 640 -35.92 -31.19 11.02
C ALA A 640 -36.31 -30.23 9.87
N SER A 641 -37.42 -30.50 9.19
CA SER A 641 -38.07 -29.69 8.14
C SER A 641 -37.76 -28.19 8.17
N SER A 642 -37.00 -27.69 7.19
CA SER A 642 -36.60 -26.29 7.09
C SER A 642 -36.85 -25.75 5.69
N ASN A 643 -38.12 -25.58 5.30
CA ASN A 643 -38.46 -24.65 4.21
C ASN A 643 -38.42 -23.21 4.74
N PHE A 644 -38.40 -22.20 3.85
CA PHE A 644 -38.36 -20.76 4.19
C PHE A 644 -39.33 -20.36 5.31
N PHE A 645 -40.53 -20.94 5.32
CA PHE A 645 -41.57 -20.56 6.26
C PHE A 645 -41.58 -21.37 7.56
N ASP A 646 -41.02 -22.59 7.57
CA ASP A 646 -40.75 -23.34 8.80
C ASP A 646 -39.64 -22.65 9.61
N MET A 647 -38.65 -22.09 8.91
CA MET A 647 -37.64 -21.21 9.50
C MET A 647 -38.29 -19.92 9.99
N LEU A 648 -39.23 -19.34 9.23
CA LEU A 648 -40.03 -18.22 9.74
C LEU A 648 -40.66 -18.60 11.09
N TYR A 649 -41.35 -19.73 11.15
CA TYR A 649 -42.02 -20.18 12.37
C TYR A 649 -41.07 -20.45 13.58
N ARG A 650 -39.77 -20.71 13.36
CA ARG A 650 -38.79 -21.05 14.43
C ARG A 650 -38.17 -19.84 15.13
N TYR A 651 -38.14 -18.66 14.51
CA TYR A 651 -37.51 -17.47 15.10
C TYR A 651 -38.45 -16.68 16.03
N LYS A 652 -39.37 -17.35 16.76
CA LYS A 652 -40.49 -16.80 17.54
C LYS A 652 -40.24 -15.51 18.37
N ASP A 653 -39.00 -15.18 18.68
CA ASP A 653 -38.61 -14.03 19.50
C ASP A 653 -38.38 -12.71 18.73
N VAL A 654 -38.45 -12.67 17.39
CA VAL A 654 -38.22 -11.44 16.58
C VAL A 654 -39.43 -11.00 15.71
N TYR A 655 -40.64 -11.52 15.97
CA TYR A 655 -41.50 -11.94 14.85
C TYR A 655 -42.53 -11.04 14.19
N LEU A 656 -43.11 -10.01 14.82
CA LEU A 656 -44.27 -9.39 14.17
C LEU A 656 -43.88 -8.59 12.91
N MET A 657 -42.88 -7.71 13.02
CA MET A 657 -42.45 -6.87 11.89
C MET A 657 -41.81 -7.71 10.77
N PHE A 658 -40.93 -8.66 11.11
CA PHE A 658 -40.32 -9.53 10.11
C PHE A 658 -41.36 -10.36 9.35
N THR A 659 -42.33 -10.95 10.07
CA THR A 659 -43.42 -11.73 9.43
C THR A 659 -44.32 -10.86 8.58
N ILE A 660 -44.69 -9.67 9.07
CA ILE A 660 -45.51 -8.71 8.32
C ILE A 660 -44.80 -8.32 7.03
N VAL A 661 -43.52 -7.95 7.10
CA VAL A 661 -42.78 -7.49 5.92
C VAL A 661 -42.54 -8.63 4.92
N VAL A 662 -42.21 -9.83 5.39
CA VAL A 662 -42.11 -11.00 4.52
C VAL A 662 -43.46 -11.33 3.88
N THR A 663 -44.56 -11.17 4.60
CA THR A 663 -45.92 -11.37 4.06
C THR A 663 -46.30 -10.30 3.04
N ILE A 664 -45.95 -9.03 3.29
CA ILE A 664 -46.11 -7.92 2.33
C ILE A 664 -45.28 -8.20 1.08
N TRP A 665 -44.00 -8.58 1.24
CA TRP A 665 -43.12 -8.93 0.12
C TRP A 665 -43.66 -10.11 -0.70
N TRP A 666 -44.20 -11.16 -0.05
CA TRP A 666 -44.87 -12.26 -0.74
C TRP A 666 -46.16 -11.82 -1.44
N SER A 667 -46.93 -10.91 -0.84
CA SER A 667 -48.11 -10.30 -1.47
C SER A 667 -47.70 -9.50 -2.71
N ASP A 668 -46.61 -8.74 -2.64
CA ASP A 668 -46.07 -7.96 -3.75
C ASP A 668 -45.53 -8.89 -4.86
N MET A 669 -44.80 -9.95 -4.52
CA MET A 669 -44.36 -10.98 -5.47
C MET A 669 -45.55 -11.68 -6.14
N LEU A 670 -46.59 -12.04 -5.40
CA LEU A 670 -47.82 -12.65 -5.94
C LEU A 670 -48.70 -11.65 -6.71
N SER A 671 -48.46 -10.35 -6.59
CA SER A 671 -49.11 -9.34 -7.45
C SER A 671 -48.57 -9.39 -8.88
N VAL A 672 -47.38 -9.97 -9.08
CA VAL A 672 -46.78 -10.16 -10.39
C VAL A 672 -47.47 -11.33 -11.12
N PRO A 673 -48.12 -11.10 -12.28
CA PRO A 673 -49.00 -12.11 -12.91
C PRO A 673 -48.35 -13.46 -13.22
N HIS A 674 -47.09 -13.49 -13.67
CA HIS A 674 -46.40 -14.75 -13.99
C HIS A 674 -46.02 -15.52 -12.73
N VAL A 675 -45.58 -14.83 -11.67
CA VAL A 675 -45.26 -15.45 -10.38
C VAL A 675 -46.51 -16.11 -9.80
N PHE A 676 -47.65 -15.41 -9.85
CA PHE A 676 -48.95 -15.97 -9.47
C PHE A 676 -49.34 -17.17 -10.33
N GLY A 677 -49.13 -17.09 -11.65
CA GLY A 677 -49.40 -18.18 -12.58
C GLY A 677 -48.65 -19.47 -12.22
N VAL A 678 -47.34 -19.38 -11.99
CA VAL A 678 -46.50 -20.53 -11.59
C VAL A 678 -46.92 -21.07 -10.21
N ALA A 679 -47.16 -20.18 -9.25
CA ALA A 679 -47.63 -20.59 -7.91
C ALA A 679 -48.97 -21.36 -7.96
N MET A 680 -49.86 -20.99 -8.89
CA MET A 680 -51.14 -21.65 -9.10
C MET A 680 -51.03 -23.00 -9.81
N GLN A 681 -50.05 -23.20 -10.70
CA GLN A 681 -49.78 -24.51 -11.32
C GLN A 681 -49.36 -25.54 -10.26
N GLU A 682 -48.60 -25.10 -9.25
CA GLU A 682 -48.12 -25.92 -8.15
C GLU A 682 -48.96 -25.78 -6.87
N LYS A 683 -50.22 -25.34 -7.00
CA LYS A 683 -51.14 -25.03 -5.90
C LYS A 683 -51.27 -26.16 -4.86
N ALA A 684 -51.14 -27.42 -5.26
CA ALA A 684 -51.18 -28.55 -4.34
C ALA A 684 -49.98 -28.56 -3.36
N LYS A 685 -48.80 -28.14 -3.82
CA LYS A 685 -47.56 -28.07 -3.03
C LYS A 685 -47.46 -26.78 -2.21
N TYR A 686 -47.96 -25.66 -2.73
CA TYR A 686 -47.93 -24.34 -2.05
C TYR A 686 -49.24 -23.98 -1.34
N ARG A 687 -50.18 -24.94 -1.24
CA ARG A 687 -51.46 -24.76 -0.55
C ARG A 687 -51.27 -24.20 0.86
N TRP A 688 -50.24 -24.63 1.56
CA TRP A 688 -49.95 -24.20 2.92
C TRP A 688 -49.40 -22.76 3.01
N ILE A 689 -48.72 -22.23 1.97
CA ILE A 689 -48.29 -20.82 1.87
C ILE A 689 -49.51 -19.94 1.64
N LEU A 690 -50.35 -20.33 0.67
CA LEU A 690 -51.63 -19.67 0.41
C LEU A 690 -52.52 -19.69 1.65
N LEU A 691 -52.57 -20.81 2.37
CA LEU A 691 -53.26 -20.95 3.65
C LEU A 691 -52.57 -20.19 4.79
N HIS A 692 -51.24 -20.02 4.82
CA HIS A 692 -50.53 -19.29 5.87
C HIS A 692 -50.67 -17.78 5.73
N ILE A 693 -50.60 -17.25 4.50
CA ILE A 693 -50.94 -15.85 4.18
C ILE A 693 -52.41 -15.59 4.56
N GLN A 694 -53.30 -16.55 4.28
CA GLN A 694 -54.68 -16.54 4.78
C GLN A 694 -54.76 -16.69 6.32
N SER A 695 -53.84 -17.43 6.95
CA SER A 695 -53.78 -17.70 8.41
C SER A 695 -53.25 -16.53 9.23
N ILE A 696 -52.34 -15.73 8.68
CA ILE A 696 -51.76 -14.55 9.35
C ILE A 696 -52.74 -13.38 9.25
N ASN A 697 -53.38 -13.21 8.09
CA ASN A 697 -54.61 -12.41 7.98
C ASN A 697 -55.70 -12.90 8.94
N SER A 698 -55.63 -14.16 9.36
CA SER A 698 -56.54 -14.76 10.33
C SER A 698 -55.88 -15.20 11.64
N ARG A 699 -54.91 -14.44 12.17
CA ARG A 699 -54.61 -14.41 13.63
C ARG A 699 -54.89 -13.06 14.26
N LEU A 700 -55.39 -12.11 13.45
CA LEU A 700 -56.01 -10.86 13.89
C LEU A 700 -57.55 -10.98 14.10
N ILE A 701 -58.29 -11.89 13.43
CA ILE A 701 -59.49 -12.64 13.94
C ILE A 701 -60.81 -11.98 14.42
N PRO A 702 -62.08 -12.33 14.00
CA PRO A 702 -62.73 -12.72 12.72
C PRO A 702 -64.10 -12.04 12.42
N HIS A 703 -64.60 -12.15 11.18
CA HIS A 703 -66.07 -12.24 10.96
C HIS A 703 -66.45 -13.29 9.90
N PRO A 704 -67.56 -14.05 10.06
CA PRO A 704 -67.92 -15.23 9.23
C PRO A 704 -68.36 -14.95 7.78
N SER A 705 -68.01 -13.80 7.22
CA SER A 705 -68.35 -13.42 5.84
C SER A 705 -67.31 -13.87 4.81
N PHE A 706 -66.19 -14.47 5.25
CA PHE A 706 -65.14 -15.02 4.37
C PHE A 706 -65.58 -16.26 3.56
N VAL A 707 -66.84 -16.66 3.70
CA VAL A 707 -67.46 -17.80 3.01
C VAL A 707 -68.07 -17.41 1.66
N ASP A 708 -68.31 -16.11 1.37
CA ASP A 708 -68.70 -15.69 0.02
C ASP A 708 -67.47 -15.44 -0.84
N CYS A 709 -66.91 -16.57 -1.29
CA CYS A 709 -66.35 -16.85 -2.61
C CYS A 709 -65.82 -15.66 -3.44
N PHE A 710 -64.65 -15.87 -4.08
CA PHE A 710 -64.50 -15.63 -5.53
C PHE A 710 -65.46 -14.57 -6.09
N GLY A 711 -65.21 -13.29 -5.77
CA GLY A 711 -66.28 -12.31 -5.91
C GLY A 711 -65.85 -10.88 -5.66
N ARG A 712 -65.07 -10.35 -6.60
CA ARG A 712 -64.82 -8.92 -6.82
C ARG A 712 -63.93 -8.22 -5.78
N VAL A 713 -62.76 -7.85 -6.30
CA VAL A 713 -61.90 -6.74 -5.89
C VAL A 713 -62.70 -5.55 -5.34
N ARG A 714 -62.45 -5.20 -4.07
CA ARG A 714 -62.13 -3.83 -3.60
C ARG A 714 -61.43 -3.95 -2.25
N PHE A 715 -60.13 -3.69 -2.29
CA PHE A 715 -59.18 -3.74 -1.20
C PHE A 715 -59.54 -2.75 -0.09
N VAL A 716 -59.15 -3.07 1.15
CA VAL A 716 -58.99 -2.08 2.23
C VAL A 716 -57.76 -1.24 1.86
N SER A 717 -57.96 -0.28 0.96
CA SER A 717 -56.86 0.53 0.43
C SER A 717 -56.38 1.55 1.45
N GLU A 718 -57.19 2.05 2.38
CA GLU A 718 -56.78 3.20 3.22
C GLU A 718 -55.81 2.82 4.36
N GLU A 719 -55.96 1.67 5.01
CA GLU A 719 -55.02 1.21 6.04
C GLU A 719 -53.74 0.63 5.45
N LEU A 720 -53.85 -0.12 4.34
CA LEU A 720 -52.68 -0.58 3.57
C LEU A 720 -51.97 0.59 2.87
N SER A 721 -52.67 1.65 2.45
CA SER A 721 -52.04 2.88 1.94
C SER A 721 -51.41 3.69 3.07
N SER A 722 -51.99 3.72 4.27
CA SER A 722 -51.33 4.35 5.44
C SER A 722 -50.05 3.62 5.82
N VAL A 723 -50.04 2.28 5.77
CA VAL A 723 -48.83 1.47 6.03
C VAL A 723 -47.86 1.53 4.84
N ARG A 724 -48.34 1.51 3.59
CA ARG A 724 -47.55 1.66 2.36
C ARG A 724 -46.96 3.06 2.20
N ASN A 725 -47.67 4.11 2.59
CA ASN A 725 -47.19 5.49 2.58
C ASN A 725 -46.18 5.70 3.73
N LYS A 726 -46.45 5.18 4.94
CA LYS A 726 -45.43 5.18 6.01
C LYS A 726 -44.18 4.35 5.68
N LEU A 727 -44.33 3.27 4.90
CA LEU A 727 -43.21 2.49 4.37
C LEU A 727 -42.54 3.15 3.16
N ALA A 728 -43.27 3.87 2.32
CA ALA A 728 -42.73 4.65 1.21
C ALA A 728 -41.95 5.87 1.73
N ASP A 729 -42.48 6.60 2.72
CA ASP A 729 -41.79 7.69 3.43
C ASP A 729 -40.50 7.19 4.10
N TRP A 730 -40.48 5.94 4.59
CA TRP A 730 -39.30 5.31 5.19
C TRP A 730 -38.28 4.79 4.15
N VAL A 731 -38.76 4.39 2.96
CA VAL A 731 -37.93 3.98 1.82
C VAL A 731 -37.34 5.18 1.09
N GLU A 732 -38.02 6.33 1.09
CA GLU A 732 -37.54 7.59 0.52
C GLU A 732 -36.68 8.39 1.52
N SER A 733 -36.83 8.20 2.84
CA SER A 733 -35.96 8.85 3.84
C SER A 733 -34.53 8.30 3.93
N ASP A 734 -34.26 7.16 3.30
CA ASP A 734 -32.92 6.55 3.20
C ASP A 734 -32.23 6.85 1.85
N SER A 735 -32.80 7.72 1.00
CA SER A 735 -32.03 8.34 -0.08
C SER A 735 -31.09 9.39 0.51
N GLU A 736 -29.79 9.19 0.33
CA GLU A 736 -28.72 10.12 0.71
C GLU A 736 -29.08 11.58 0.33
N SER A 737 -29.52 12.36 1.30
CA SER A 737 -29.36 13.80 1.24
C SER A 737 -27.88 14.08 1.46
N SER A 738 -27.25 14.57 0.40
CA SER A 738 -26.08 15.46 0.42
C SER A 738 -25.80 16.06 1.80
N VAL A 739 -24.61 15.76 2.31
CA VAL A 739 -23.97 16.51 3.39
C VAL A 739 -23.70 17.92 2.86
N GLU A 740 -24.63 18.84 3.06
CA GLU A 740 -24.30 20.26 3.20
C GLU A 740 -24.14 20.56 4.69
N MET A 741 -22.94 21.03 5.00
CA MET A 741 -22.45 21.36 6.33
C MET A 741 -23.02 22.72 6.72
N GLU A 742 -24.16 22.75 7.41
CA GLU A 742 -24.60 23.96 8.12
C GLU A 742 -24.00 23.97 9.53
N LEU A 743 -23.19 25.00 9.77
CA LEU A 743 -22.58 25.34 11.04
C LEU A 743 -23.66 25.59 12.11
N LEU A 744 -23.55 24.90 13.24
CA LEU A 744 -24.29 25.19 14.46
C LEU A 744 -24.00 26.64 14.94
N PRO A 745 -25.02 27.41 15.35
CA PRO A 745 -24.84 28.40 16.39
C PRO A 745 -25.27 27.83 17.75
N ASP A 746 -24.45 28.15 18.75
CA ASP A 746 -24.56 27.80 20.15
C ASP A 746 -25.96 28.00 20.76
N GLN A 747 -26.40 27.03 21.57
CA GLN A 747 -27.36 27.25 22.65
C GLN A 747 -26.72 26.83 23.98
N PRO A 748 -26.76 27.69 25.01
CA PRO A 748 -26.05 27.47 26.25
C PRO A 748 -26.81 26.52 27.19
N LEU A 749 -26.02 25.80 27.98
CA LEU A 749 -26.42 24.99 29.13
C LEU A 749 -27.16 25.84 30.15
N ASP A 750 -28.36 25.41 30.56
CA ASP A 750 -29.05 25.97 31.71
C ASP A 750 -29.11 24.93 32.84
N ASN A 751 -28.19 25.12 33.79
CA ASN A 751 -28.26 24.58 35.15
C ASN A 751 -28.41 25.82 36.05
N ASN A 752 -29.56 26.00 36.68
CA ASN A 752 -29.62 26.16 38.14
C ASN A 752 -31.04 26.25 38.69
N GLN A 753 -31.16 25.63 39.85
CA GLN A 753 -32.30 25.62 40.74
C GLN A 753 -32.47 26.96 41.47
N GLU A 754 -33.70 27.14 41.94
CA GLU A 754 -34.09 27.75 43.22
C GLU A 754 -34.41 29.26 43.31
N GLU A 755 -35.69 29.45 43.67
CA GLU A 755 -36.24 30.34 44.71
C GLU A 755 -36.80 31.73 44.36
N GLN A 756 -38.13 31.77 44.55
CA GLN A 756 -38.93 32.76 45.29
C GLN A 756 -39.49 34.01 44.57
N LYS A 757 -40.83 34.01 44.56
CA LYS A 757 -41.78 35.08 44.88
C LYS A 757 -41.93 36.27 43.93
N GLY A 758 -43.19 36.52 43.58
CA GLY A 758 -43.77 37.86 43.62
C GLY A 758 -44.36 38.34 42.29
N ASP A 759 -45.70 38.27 42.22
CA ASP A 759 -46.65 39.26 41.72
C ASP A 759 -46.48 40.00 40.38
N ASP A 760 -47.63 40.02 39.70
CA ASP A 760 -48.25 41.13 38.98
C ASP A 760 -47.71 41.61 37.62
N SER A 761 -48.52 41.23 36.62
CA SER A 761 -49.32 42.16 35.80
C SER A 761 -48.71 42.82 34.55
N THR A 762 -49.51 42.69 33.48
CA THR A 762 -49.72 43.65 32.37
C THR A 762 -48.56 43.88 31.39
N ALA A 763 -48.77 43.50 30.11
CA ALA A 763 -49.18 44.41 29.02
C ALA A 763 -47.99 45.25 28.53
N SER A 764 -47.75 45.54 27.27
CA SER A 764 -48.47 45.46 26.00
C SER A 764 -47.47 46.02 24.99
N GLU A 765 -47.60 45.62 23.72
CA GLU A 765 -47.11 46.39 22.56
C GLU A 765 -45.58 46.56 22.49
N GLY A 766 -44.95 46.60 21.34
CA GLY A 766 -45.37 46.67 19.96
C GLY A 766 -44.08 46.87 19.18
N GLU A 767 -44.11 46.40 17.93
CA GLU A 767 -43.33 46.86 16.80
C GLU A 767 -42.00 47.58 17.10
N ASP A 768 -40.89 46.94 16.73
CA ASP A 768 -39.84 47.71 16.07
C ASP A 768 -39.27 46.98 14.86
N ASN A 769 -39.19 47.79 13.81
CA ASN A 769 -38.66 47.51 12.50
C ASN A 769 -37.12 47.52 12.56
N VAL A 770 -36.53 46.67 11.72
CA VAL A 770 -35.37 47.00 10.88
C VAL A 770 -34.08 47.39 11.61
N ALA A 771 -33.12 46.47 11.63
CA ALA A 771 -31.95 46.52 10.75
C ALA A 771 -30.83 45.59 11.23
N THR A 772 -30.15 44.96 10.26
CA THR A 772 -28.75 44.50 10.29
C THR A 772 -28.43 43.40 11.30
N GLN A 773 -28.03 42.19 10.90
CA GLN A 773 -27.00 41.81 9.92
C GLN A 773 -27.26 40.39 9.42
#